data_AF-A0A815FAR0-F1
#
_entry.id   AF-A0A815FAR0-F1
#
_cell.length_a   1.000
_cell.length_b   1.000
_cell.length_c   1.000
_cell.angle_alpha   90.00
_cell.angle_beta   90.00
_cell.angle_gamma   90.00
#
_symmetry.space_group_name_H-M   'P 1'
#
loop_
_entity.id
_entity.type
_entity.pdbx_description
1 polymer ?
#
loop_
_entity_poly.entity_id
_entity_poly.type
_entity_poly.pdbx_seq_one_letter_code
_entity_poly.pdbx_strand_id
1 'polypeptide(L)'
;MDDADFDQVPQILFSDVSSLKKRGCPGTLIPLTHDTRAVLCGNNSSEVIVVATRFGHGRCLVFAHCDYPNIFLNVESEDQNFIDNCRQWLARGENAQFESIDEVSSMNDVQFNRKILVWNGHCTKDDAFMNDLCAYLQQGGALICGSVAWGWLQINKGKFLSDFPFARFCDYIGVKLTDNYTNCPDPILFRPELIKFKNIYHVTQELANDPNNITKLAIIGSAIKELGDTLPNVAVKTLQNIVLNAGSEVVPASNCPIQDKCCREQSIGLCGILCGLPGITAPGVKNFPGDFDQSPRIETDVICHMESNVKEWYCTGYYVAAGITIQIDLVEQEGATGWSAHIGCHSDNLGSCSELRRWPCISMCKPLIGISVRMSSAFGGLLFLQSPDGESNSITVCLHHVVLTPTYDLTDPDRETAWQDRHQYDGLWADIAGKHIVFNLPSKSIRDLDSTQLDQALQFWDTVVLAHHELRGTTPKKRERIVCDEQPSVGYMRKNIPFENFSCSIVSTTVSDSGYPIVTHLDVSDPNGNGFLLNGPALERNGSWGLFHELGHNMQRDWWTFAGTIEVTVNIFTLHAMHTVCHLRPWLHSWLQNEITIAKKYIENGSKFNEWKESPGIALFVYAQLAREYGWDNFKAVFHQYEQTQPDLHNDQEKMDRWIETFSRQVGYNLIPLFKFWGFPVSQSTIDALRNLEIAMIVDEFIEMAPERYQI
;
A
#
# COMPACT_ATOMS: atom_id res chain seq x y z
N MET A 1 -30.16 -37.09 -5.97
CA MET A 1 -29.19 -36.43 -6.85
C MET A 1 -27.85 -37.11 -6.60
N ASP A 2 -27.45 -37.98 -7.53
CA ASP A 2 -26.12 -38.59 -7.56
C ASP A 2 -25.02 -37.53 -7.73
N ASP A 3 -23.77 -37.91 -7.47
CA ASP A 3 -22.53 -37.11 -7.53
C ASP A 3 -22.29 -36.33 -8.84
N ALA A 4 -23.10 -36.55 -9.87
CA ALA A 4 -22.88 -36.08 -11.24
C ALA A 4 -23.16 -34.59 -11.50
N ASP A 5 -23.60 -33.78 -10.52
CA ASP A 5 -23.95 -32.38 -10.81
C ASP A 5 -23.72 -31.36 -9.69
N PHE A 6 -22.63 -31.52 -8.94
CA PHE A 6 -22.24 -30.49 -7.96
C PHE A 6 -21.94 -29.13 -8.64
N ASP A 7 -21.64 -29.13 -9.93
CA ASP A 7 -21.46 -27.92 -10.74
C ASP A 7 -22.76 -27.14 -10.99
N GLN A 8 -23.91 -27.80 -10.91
CA GLN A 8 -25.23 -27.15 -11.06
C GLN A 8 -25.79 -26.57 -9.76
N VAL A 9 -25.10 -26.74 -8.62
CA VAL A 9 -25.59 -26.24 -7.33
C VAL A 9 -25.98 -24.76 -7.36
N PRO A 10 -25.19 -23.84 -7.95
CA PRO A 10 -25.62 -22.44 -8.04
C PRO A 10 -26.96 -22.26 -8.76
N GLN A 11 -27.18 -22.97 -9.86
CA GLN A 11 -28.43 -22.95 -10.64
C GLN A 11 -29.59 -23.60 -9.89
N ILE A 12 -29.33 -24.67 -9.13
CA ILE A 12 -30.33 -25.31 -8.27
C ILE A 12 -30.79 -24.34 -7.17
N LEU A 13 -29.84 -23.69 -6.49
CA LEU A 13 -30.15 -22.77 -5.39
C LEU A 13 -30.90 -21.52 -5.87
N PHE A 14 -30.60 -21.04 -7.08
CA PHE A 14 -31.25 -19.89 -7.71
C PHE A 14 -32.34 -20.26 -8.73
N SER A 15 -32.88 -21.48 -8.69
CA SER A 15 -34.02 -21.84 -9.53
C SER A 15 -35.20 -20.90 -9.24
N ASP A 16 -35.70 -20.20 -10.25
CA ASP A 16 -36.77 -19.20 -10.13
C ASP A 16 -36.44 -18.03 -9.17
N VAL A 17 -35.15 -17.75 -8.96
CA VAL A 17 -34.64 -16.62 -8.17
C VAL A 17 -33.64 -15.84 -9.02
N SER A 18 -33.92 -14.56 -9.30
CA SER A 18 -33.03 -13.71 -10.10
C SER A 18 -32.05 -12.89 -9.28
N SER A 19 -32.33 -12.71 -7.99
CA SER A 19 -31.52 -11.88 -7.09
C SER A 19 -31.77 -12.23 -5.63
N LEU A 20 -30.83 -11.86 -4.77
CA LEU A 20 -30.96 -11.95 -3.31
C LEU A 20 -30.78 -10.56 -2.71
N LYS A 21 -31.60 -10.18 -1.73
CA LYS A 21 -31.47 -8.89 -1.04
C LYS A 21 -30.09 -8.75 -0.38
N LYS A 22 -29.47 -7.57 -0.50
CA LYS A 22 -28.18 -7.34 0.16
C LYS A 22 -28.38 -7.27 1.67
N ARG A 23 -27.56 -7.98 2.43
CA ARG A 23 -27.56 -7.93 3.89
C ARG A 23 -26.23 -7.35 4.37
N GLY A 24 -26.29 -6.19 5.03
CA GLY A 24 -25.12 -5.43 5.48
C GLY A 24 -24.12 -5.10 4.38
N CYS A 25 -22.83 -5.12 4.73
CA CYS A 25 -21.72 -4.99 3.79
C CYS A 25 -20.93 -6.32 3.77
N PRO A 26 -21.24 -7.23 2.84
CA PRO A 26 -20.66 -8.56 2.83
C PRO A 26 -19.14 -8.53 2.66
N GLY A 27 -18.45 -9.50 3.27
CA GLY A 27 -17.05 -9.80 2.99
C GLY A 27 -16.87 -10.51 1.64
N THR A 28 -15.69 -11.11 1.44
CA THR A 28 -15.46 -12.04 0.31
C THR A 28 -14.93 -13.41 0.76
N LEU A 29 -15.26 -14.45 -0.02
CA LEU A 29 -14.91 -15.85 0.22
C LEU A 29 -14.07 -16.44 -0.92
N ILE A 30 -13.30 -17.49 -0.65
CA ILE A 30 -12.55 -18.24 -1.66
C ILE A 30 -12.85 -19.75 -1.55
N PRO A 31 -13.51 -20.37 -2.53
CA PRO A 31 -13.66 -21.83 -2.60
C PRO A 31 -12.33 -22.53 -2.98
N LEU A 32 -11.86 -23.46 -2.14
CA LEU A 32 -10.51 -24.03 -2.26
C LEU A 32 -10.46 -25.44 -2.85
N THR A 33 -11.48 -26.27 -2.60
CA THR A 33 -11.42 -27.71 -2.86
C THR A 33 -12.35 -28.11 -4.00
N HIS A 34 -12.11 -29.26 -4.62
CA HIS A 34 -13.02 -29.84 -5.63
C HIS A 34 -14.48 -30.00 -5.17
N ASP A 35 -14.73 -29.95 -3.85
CA ASP A 35 -16.03 -30.04 -3.21
C ASP A 35 -16.62 -28.70 -2.77
N THR A 36 -16.05 -27.57 -3.24
CA THR A 36 -16.59 -26.22 -2.98
C THR A 36 -17.03 -25.53 -4.26
N ARG A 37 -18.07 -24.70 -4.22
CA ARG A 37 -18.55 -23.91 -5.37
C ARG A 37 -18.96 -22.51 -4.92
N ALA A 38 -18.51 -21.49 -5.63
CA ALA A 38 -19.13 -20.17 -5.51
C ALA A 38 -20.60 -20.30 -5.95
N VAL A 39 -21.49 -19.60 -5.26
CA VAL A 39 -22.95 -19.64 -5.47
C VAL A 39 -23.48 -18.27 -5.85
N LEU A 40 -22.98 -17.21 -5.22
CA LEU A 40 -23.37 -15.83 -5.51
C LEU A 40 -22.14 -14.92 -5.41
N CYS A 41 -22.08 -13.95 -6.33
CA CYS A 41 -20.99 -12.97 -6.40
C CYS A 41 -21.56 -11.56 -6.36
N GLY A 42 -20.75 -10.61 -5.86
CA GLY A 42 -21.03 -9.18 -5.88
C GLY A 42 -20.89 -8.59 -7.28
N ASN A 43 -20.08 -7.55 -7.43
CA ASN A 43 -19.95 -6.83 -8.71
C ASN A 43 -19.22 -7.64 -9.80
N ASN A 44 -18.29 -8.51 -9.41
CA ASN A 44 -17.36 -9.18 -10.32
C ASN A 44 -16.99 -10.60 -9.84
N SER A 45 -16.09 -11.25 -10.59
CA SER A 45 -15.60 -12.59 -10.31
C SER A 45 -14.51 -12.70 -9.22
N SER A 46 -14.18 -11.65 -8.46
CA SER A 46 -13.40 -11.78 -7.22
C SER A 46 -14.27 -11.69 -5.97
N GLU A 47 -15.40 -10.98 -6.03
CA GLU A 47 -16.30 -10.77 -4.88
C GLU A 47 -17.25 -11.95 -4.63
N VAL A 48 -16.80 -13.08 -4.06
CA VAL A 48 -17.69 -14.21 -3.69
C VAL A 48 -18.39 -13.93 -2.37
N ILE A 49 -19.72 -14.04 -2.36
CA ILE A 49 -20.53 -13.78 -1.19
C ILE A 49 -21.07 -15.07 -0.58
N VAL A 50 -21.32 -16.08 -1.40
CA VAL A 50 -21.86 -17.37 -0.96
C VAL A 50 -21.05 -18.51 -1.56
N VAL A 51 -20.69 -19.49 -0.73
CA VAL A 51 -20.02 -20.73 -1.15
C VAL A 51 -20.82 -21.93 -0.66
N ALA A 52 -21.11 -22.87 -1.56
CA ALA A 52 -21.59 -24.19 -1.21
C ALA A 52 -20.39 -25.14 -1.04
N THR A 53 -20.41 -25.97 -0.01
CA THR A 53 -19.37 -26.99 0.23
C THR A 53 -19.97 -28.34 0.57
N ARG A 54 -19.31 -29.41 0.10
CA ARG A 54 -19.50 -30.77 0.59
C ARG A 54 -18.32 -31.12 1.50
N PHE A 55 -18.61 -31.60 2.70
CA PHE A 55 -17.59 -31.99 3.66
C PHE A 55 -17.91 -33.37 4.23
N GLY A 56 -17.08 -34.36 3.88
CA GLY A 56 -17.44 -35.77 4.05
C GLY A 56 -18.75 -36.06 3.31
N HIS A 57 -19.75 -36.58 4.02
CA HIS A 57 -21.08 -36.79 3.43
C HIS A 57 -22.00 -35.57 3.55
N GLY A 58 -21.63 -34.51 4.27
CA GLY A 58 -22.47 -33.35 4.59
C GLY A 58 -22.55 -32.28 3.51
N ARG A 59 -23.46 -31.31 3.71
CA ARG A 59 -23.67 -30.15 2.82
C ARG A 59 -23.71 -28.86 3.64
N CYS A 60 -22.99 -27.84 3.21
CA CYS A 60 -22.97 -26.55 3.91
C CYS A 60 -23.06 -25.36 2.93
N LEU A 61 -23.75 -24.30 3.36
CA LEU A 61 -23.72 -22.97 2.75
C LEU A 61 -23.00 -21.99 3.67
N VAL A 62 -21.94 -21.37 3.16
CA VAL A 62 -21.15 -20.35 3.84
C VAL A 62 -21.43 -18.99 3.23
N PHE A 63 -21.82 -18.02 4.06
CA PHE A 63 -22.11 -16.65 3.66
C PHE A 63 -21.05 -15.69 4.20
N ALA A 64 -20.70 -14.69 3.38
CA ALA A 64 -19.74 -13.63 3.73
C ALA A 64 -20.33 -12.54 4.66
N HIS A 65 -21.55 -12.74 5.17
CA HIS A 65 -22.17 -11.87 6.16
C HIS A 65 -23.05 -12.66 7.12
N CYS A 66 -23.05 -12.27 8.38
CA CYS A 66 -23.79 -12.87 9.49
C CYS A 66 -25.32 -12.78 9.37
N ASP A 67 -25.82 -11.72 8.74
CA ASP A 67 -27.25 -11.51 8.58
C ASP A 67 -27.91 -12.47 7.57
N TYR A 68 -27.14 -13.11 6.68
CA TYR A 68 -27.71 -14.07 5.73
C TYR A 68 -28.25 -15.34 6.41
N PRO A 69 -27.53 -16.02 7.32
CA PRO A 69 -28.08 -17.12 8.12
C PRO A 69 -29.44 -16.80 8.77
N ASN A 70 -29.66 -15.56 9.21
CA ASN A 70 -30.89 -15.17 9.90
C ASN A 70 -32.15 -15.24 9.02
N ILE A 71 -32.04 -15.14 7.70
CA ILE A 71 -33.20 -15.22 6.78
C ILE A 71 -33.86 -16.61 6.81
N PHE A 72 -33.10 -17.64 7.19
CA PHE A 72 -33.59 -19.02 7.28
C PHE A 72 -34.39 -19.28 8.56
N LEU A 73 -34.18 -18.45 9.59
CA LEU A 73 -34.90 -18.51 10.86
C LEU A 73 -36.12 -17.59 10.85
N ASN A 74 -35.99 -16.41 10.21
CA ASN A 74 -37.02 -15.39 10.10
C ASN A 74 -37.31 -15.09 8.63
N VAL A 75 -38.20 -15.89 8.03
CA VAL A 75 -38.42 -15.87 6.58
C VAL A 75 -39.18 -14.61 6.15
N GLU A 76 -38.53 -13.74 5.37
CA GLU A 76 -39.18 -12.67 4.60
C GLU A 76 -39.77 -13.26 3.30
N SER A 77 -40.91 -12.74 2.83
CA SER A 77 -41.62 -13.28 1.65
C SER A 77 -40.80 -13.24 0.34
N GLU A 78 -39.85 -12.31 0.24
CA GLU A 78 -39.05 -12.06 -0.97
C GLU A 78 -37.93 -13.10 -1.17
N ASP A 79 -37.45 -13.73 -0.09
CA ASP A 79 -36.35 -14.71 -0.13
C ASP A 79 -36.87 -16.18 -0.10
N GLN A 80 -38.19 -16.39 -0.06
CA GLN A 80 -38.82 -17.70 0.17
C GLN A 80 -38.38 -18.77 -0.83
N ASN A 81 -38.37 -18.46 -2.13
CA ASN A 81 -37.97 -19.41 -3.17
C ASN A 81 -36.51 -19.86 -2.99
N PHE A 82 -35.61 -18.91 -2.69
CA PHE A 82 -34.21 -19.22 -2.43
C PHE A 82 -34.04 -20.11 -1.19
N ILE A 83 -34.77 -19.79 -0.12
CA ILE A 83 -34.77 -20.57 1.13
C ILE A 83 -35.28 -22.00 0.89
N ASP A 84 -36.33 -22.16 0.08
CA ASP A 84 -36.90 -23.47 -0.24
C ASP A 84 -35.94 -24.31 -1.08
N ASN A 85 -35.28 -23.70 -2.09
CA ASN A 85 -34.24 -24.36 -2.88
C ASN A 85 -33.06 -24.80 -2.00
N CYS A 86 -32.60 -23.92 -1.10
CA CYS A 86 -31.55 -24.24 -0.13
C CYS A 86 -31.95 -25.40 0.78
N ARG A 87 -33.19 -25.43 1.28
CA ARG A 87 -33.69 -26.52 2.12
C ARG A 87 -33.67 -27.84 1.37
N GLN A 88 -34.19 -27.87 0.14
CA GLN A 88 -34.18 -29.07 -0.69
C GLN A 88 -32.76 -29.57 -0.97
N TRP A 89 -31.84 -28.66 -1.28
CA TRP A 89 -30.45 -29.03 -1.55
C TRP A 89 -29.75 -29.55 -0.28
N LEU A 90 -29.82 -28.81 0.83
CA LEU A 90 -29.15 -29.19 2.09
C LEU A 90 -29.70 -30.50 2.68
N ALA A 91 -31.02 -30.67 2.68
CA ALA A 91 -31.68 -31.86 3.20
C ALA A 91 -31.82 -33.00 2.17
N ARG A 92 -31.23 -32.89 0.98
CA ARG A 92 -31.29 -33.91 -0.08
C ARG A 92 -32.73 -34.28 -0.49
N GLY A 93 -33.63 -33.30 -0.46
CA GLY A 93 -35.05 -33.46 -0.77
C GLY A 93 -35.91 -33.91 0.41
N GLU A 94 -35.31 -34.20 1.57
CA GLU A 94 -36.08 -34.48 2.78
C GLU A 94 -36.69 -33.22 3.37
N ASN A 95 -37.81 -33.37 4.07
CA ASN A 95 -38.41 -32.26 4.81
C ASN A 95 -37.63 -32.03 6.11
N ALA A 96 -36.87 -30.93 6.17
CA ALA A 96 -36.06 -30.56 7.32
C ALA A 96 -36.41 -29.17 7.85
N GLN A 97 -36.26 -28.98 9.15
CA GLN A 97 -36.46 -27.69 9.82
C GLN A 97 -35.13 -26.99 10.05
N PHE A 98 -35.11 -25.66 9.93
CA PHE A 98 -33.97 -24.84 10.33
C PHE A 98 -33.94 -24.70 11.84
N GLU A 99 -32.74 -24.80 12.42
CA GLU A 99 -32.54 -24.69 13.86
C GLU A 99 -31.28 -23.88 14.15
N SER A 100 -31.43 -22.79 14.91
CA SER A 100 -30.28 -21.98 15.34
C SER A 100 -29.44 -22.77 16.34
N ILE A 101 -28.13 -22.72 16.15
CA ILE A 101 -27.17 -23.23 17.14
C ILE A 101 -26.43 -22.10 17.85
N ASP A 102 -26.87 -20.84 17.72
CA ASP A 102 -26.16 -19.69 18.28
C ASP A 102 -26.08 -19.72 19.81
N GLU A 103 -27.19 -20.06 20.47
CA GLU A 103 -27.30 -20.16 21.93
C GLU A 103 -26.89 -21.54 22.48
N VAL A 104 -26.53 -22.49 21.60
CA VAL A 104 -26.17 -23.86 22.01
C VAL A 104 -24.70 -23.92 22.43
N SER A 105 -24.44 -24.40 23.65
CA SER A 105 -23.07 -24.51 24.19
C SER A 105 -22.35 -25.82 23.84
N SER A 106 -23.11 -26.89 23.53
CA SER A 106 -22.58 -28.22 23.24
C SER A 106 -23.39 -28.89 22.14
N MET A 107 -22.72 -29.55 21.19
CA MET A 107 -23.40 -30.27 20.11
C MET A 107 -24.22 -31.46 20.61
N ASN A 108 -23.93 -31.97 21.82
CA ASN A 108 -24.75 -33.02 22.45
C ASN A 108 -26.17 -32.54 22.79
N ASP A 109 -26.40 -31.23 22.87
CA ASP A 109 -27.70 -30.64 23.17
C ASP A 109 -28.57 -30.47 21.91
N VAL A 110 -28.03 -30.78 20.72
CA VAL A 110 -28.71 -30.61 19.43
C VAL A 110 -29.39 -31.91 19.00
N GLN A 111 -30.66 -31.82 18.59
CA GLN A 111 -31.36 -32.95 17.97
C GLN A 111 -31.15 -32.97 16.46
N PHE A 112 -30.40 -33.94 15.95
CA PHE A 112 -29.99 -33.96 14.53
C PHE A 112 -31.07 -34.41 13.53
N ASN A 113 -32.16 -35.03 14.00
CA ASN A 113 -33.12 -35.68 13.10
C ASN A 113 -33.91 -34.65 12.28
N ARG A 114 -33.73 -34.68 10.95
CA ARG A 114 -34.39 -33.78 9.98
C ARG A 114 -34.17 -32.29 10.29
N LYS A 115 -32.96 -31.93 10.69
CA LYS A 115 -32.56 -30.54 10.95
C LYS A 115 -31.49 -30.05 10.00
N ILE A 116 -31.58 -28.77 9.65
CA ILE A 116 -30.52 -27.99 9.04
C ILE A 116 -30.08 -26.98 10.09
N LEU A 117 -28.84 -27.09 10.54
CA LEU A 117 -28.30 -26.19 11.55
C LEU A 117 -28.01 -24.82 10.94
N VAL A 118 -28.27 -23.75 11.70
CA VAL A 118 -28.03 -22.37 11.30
C VAL A 118 -27.13 -21.71 12.33
N TRP A 119 -25.98 -21.21 11.88
CA TRP A 119 -24.98 -20.57 12.73
C TRP A 119 -24.65 -19.16 12.24
N ASN A 120 -25.04 -18.17 13.04
CA ASN A 120 -24.57 -16.82 12.90
C ASN A 120 -23.18 -16.74 13.56
N GLY A 121 -22.13 -16.82 12.75
CA GLY A 121 -20.73 -16.99 13.14
C GLY A 121 -20.09 -15.84 13.93
N HIS A 122 -20.90 -15.02 14.59
CA HIS A 122 -20.49 -14.07 15.61
C HIS A 122 -20.37 -14.69 17.00
N CYS A 123 -21.17 -15.71 17.32
CA CYS A 123 -21.09 -16.36 18.63
C CYS A 123 -19.85 -17.27 18.68
N THR A 124 -18.98 -17.04 19.68
CA THR A 124 -17.79 -17.85 19.90
C THR A 124 -18.17 -19.26 20.33
N LYS A 125 -17.70 -20.25 19.59
CA LYS A 125 -17.76 -21.67 19.94
C LYS A 125 -16.35 -22.15 20.28
N ASP A 126 -16.24 -23.03 21.26
CA ASP A 126 -14.94 -23.60 21.65
C ASP A 126 -14.49 -24.70 20.67
N ASP A 127 -13.22 -25.09 20.75
CA ASP A 127 -12.65 -26.07 19.81
C ASP A 127 -13.35 -27.44 19.89
N ALA A 128 -13.92 -27.81 21.05
CA ALA A 128 -14.67 -29.05 21.22
C ALA A 128 -15.96 -29.03 20.40
N PHE A 129 -16.74 -27.96 20.51
CA PHE A 129 -17.95 -27.74 19.71
C PHE A 129 -17.64 -27.76 18.21
N MET A 130 -16.54 -27.12 17.80
CA MET A 130 -16.12 -27.08 16.40
C MET A 130 -15.77 -28.47 15.87
N ASN A 131 -15.08 -29.29 16.65
CA ASN A 131 -14.76 -30.67 16.30
C ASN A 131 -16.04 -31.53 16.14
N ASP A 132 -17.00 -31.39 17.05
CA ASP A 132 -18.27 -32.11 16.97
C ASP A 132 -19.12 -31.65 15.77
N LEU A 133 -19.15 -30.36 15.48
CA LEU A 133 -19.81 -29.81 14.29
C LEU A 133 -19.19 -30.36 13.00
N CYS A 134 -17.87 -30.48 12.96
CA CYS A 134 -17.16 -31.11 11.86
C CYS A 134 -17.51 -32.59 11.71
N ALA A 135 -17.58 -33.34 12.81
CA ALA A 135 -17.99 -34.75 12.80
C ALA A 135 -19.43 -34.92 12.32
N TYR A 136 -20.35 -34.04 12.76
CA TYR A 136 -21.73 -34.00 12.27
C TYR A 136 -21.81 -33.80 10.76
N LEU A 137 -21.04 -32.85 10.21
CA LEU A 137 -20.96 -32.64 8.78
C LEU A 137 -20.39 -33.86 8.05
N GLN A 138 -19.28 -34.44 8.54
CA GLN A 138 -18.70 -35.64 7.94
C GLN A 138 -19.68 -36.81 7.82
N GLN A 139 -20.60 -36.95 8.78
CA GLN A 139 -21.61 -37.99 8.83
C GLN A 139 -22.86 -37.72 7.96
N GLY A 140 -22.95 -36.58 7.26
CA GLY A 140 -24.07 -36.26 6.38
C GLY A 140 -24.91 -35.06 6.79
N GLY A 141 -24.53 -34.38 7.87
CA GLY A 141 -25.21 -33.20 8.40
C GLY A 141 -25.34 -32.05 7.40
N ALA A 142 -26.24 -31.11 7.74
CA ALA A 142 -26.53 -29.92 6.94
C ALA A 142 -26.34 -28.64 7.78
N LEU A 143 -25.60 -27.67 7.24
CA LEU A 143 -25.27 -26.42 7.93
C LEU A 143 -25.43 -25.19 7.02
N ILE A 144 -26.01 -24.13 7.56
CA ILE A 144 -25.95 -22.79 7.02
C ILE A 144 -25.17 -21.95 8.01
N CYS A 145 -24.13 -21.26 7.56
CA CYS A 145 -23.35 -20.41 8.43
C CYS A 145 -22.84 -19.16 7.73
N GLY A 146 -22.57 -18.10 8.49
CA GLY A 146 -22.04 -16.87 7.92
C GLY A 146 -21.52 -15.90 8.98
N SER A 147 -20.51 -15.12 8.61
CA SER A 147 -19.94 -14.09 9.48
C SER A 147 -19.19 -13.03 8.67
N VAL A 148 -18.73 -11.97 9.34
CA VAL A 148 -18.11 -10.79 8.72
C VAL A 148 -16.65 -10.67 9.15
N ALA A 149 -15.72 -11.19 8.32
CA ALA A 149 -14.29 -11.20 8.62
C ALA A 149 -13.70 -9.79 8.78
N TRP A 150 -13.95 -8.89 7.83
CA TRP A 150 -13.44 -7.51 7.88
C TRP A 150 -13.94 -6.75 9.11
N GLY A 151 -15.22 -6.92 9.45
CA GLY A 151 -15.83 -6.32 10.65
C GLY A 151 -15.25 -6.90 11.95
N TRP A 152 -14.97 -8.21 11.97
CA TRP A 152 -14.30 -8.86 13.11
C TRP A 152 -12.88 -8.31 13.32
N LEU A 153 -12.10 -8.13 12.25
CA LEU A 153 -10.76 -7.53 12.33
C LEU A 153 -10.81 -6.08 12.80
N GLN A 154 -11.81 -5.31 12.36
CA GLN A 154 -11.98 -3.92 12.76
C GLN A 154 -12.17 -3.76 14.28
N ILE A 155 -12.94 -4.65 14.91
CA ILE A 155 -13.21 -4.61 16.36
C ILE A 155 -12.13 -5.34 17.18
N ASN A 156 -11.37 -6.24 16.57
CA ASN A 156 -10.28 -6.99 17.21
C ASN A 156 -8.91 -6.51 16.72
N LYS A 157 -8.54 -5.28 17.06
CA LYS A 157 -7.25 -4.68 16.66
C LYS A 157 -6.07 -5.55 17.05
N GLY A 158 -5.12 -5.74 16.13
CA GLY A 158 -3.92 -6.56 16.35
C GLY A 158 -4.16 -8.08 16.27
N LYS A 159 -5.39 -8.52 15.99
CA LYS A 159 -5.71 -9.92 15.67
C LYS A 159 -5.68 -10.16 14.16
N PHE A 160 -5.53 -11.43 13.80
CA PHE A 160 -5.48 -11.91 12.43
C PHE A 160 -6.67 -12.82 12.13
N LEU A 161 -6.96 -13.08 10.85
CA LEU A 161 -8.03 -14.02 10.48
C LEU A 161 -7.79 -15.42 11.03
N SER A 162 -6.54 -15.84 11.25
CA SER A 162 -6.21 -17.10 11.92
C SER A 162 -6.69 -17.15 13.38
N ASP A 163 -6.85 -16.01 14.04
CA ASP A 163 -7.38 -15.92 15.40
C ASP A 163 -8.92 -15.98 15.42
N PHE A 164 -9.57 -15.83 14.27
CA PHE A 164 -11.02 -15.81 14.16
C PHE A 164 -11.58 -17.25 14.10
N PRO A 165 -12.32 -17.74 15.11
CA PRO A 165 -12.76 -19.14 15.15
C PRO A 165 -13.62 -19.56 13.96
N PHE A 166 -14.47 -18.65 13.46
CA PHE A 166 -15.26 -18.90 12.25
C PHE A 166 -14.38 -19.08 11.01
N ALA A 167 -13.30 -18.29 10.87
CA ALA A 167 -12.38 -18.45 9.75
C ALA A 167 -11.63 -19.79 9.81
N ARG A 168 -11.17 -20.22 11.00
CA ARG A 168 -10.55 -21.55 11.18
C ARG A 168 -11.49 -22.69 10.79
N PHE A 169 -12.78 -22.57 11.08
CA PHE A 169 -13.79 -23.53 10.66
C PHE A 169 -13.99 -23.57 9.16
N CYS A 170 -14.14 -22.39 8.54
CA CYS A 170 -14.29 -22.29 7.10
C CYS A 170 -13.07 -22.91 6.39
N ASP A 171 -11.85 -22.65 6.88
CA ASP A 171 -10.63 -23.28 6.38
C ASP A 171 -10.74 -24.82 6.39
N TYR A 172 -11.26 -25.40 7.48
CA TYR A 172 -11.42 -26.84 7.64
C TYR A 172 -12.42 -27.45 6.65
N ILE A 173 -13.49 -26.73 6.30
CA ILE A 173 -14.50 -27.16 5.31
C ILE A 173 -14.19 -26.70 3.87
N GLY A 174 -12.99 -26.18 3.62
CA GLY A 174 -12.50 -25.86 2.29
C GLY A 174 -12.90 -24.48 1.75
N VAL A 175 -13.23 -23.53 2.62
CA VAL A 175 -13.64 -22.16 2.27
C VAL A 175 -12.77 -21.14 3.00
N LYS A 176 -12.05 -20.27 2.29
CA LYS A 176 -11.30 -19.18 2.93
C LYS A 176 -12.17 -17.94 3.08
N LEU A 177 -12.07 -17.23 4.21
CA LEU A 177 -12.52 -15.84 4.32
C LEU A 177 -11.35 -14.91 4.01
N THR A 178 -11.64 -13.79 3.35
CA THR A 178 -10.69 -12.69 3.14
C THR A 178 -11.00 -11.53 4.09
N ASP A 179 -10.06 -10.60 4.24
CA ASP A 179 -10.25 -9.33 4.94
C ASP A 179 -10.95 -8.24 4.08
N ASN A 180 -11.18 -8.53 2.79
CA ASN A 180 -11.91 -7.64 1.87
C ASN A 180 -13.43 -7.62 2.11
N TYR A 181 -14.06 -6.53 1.69
CA TYR A 181 -15.51 -6.35 1.64
C TYR A 181 -15.97 -5.96 0.23
N THR A 182 -17.26 -6.16 -0.06
CA THR A 182 -17.89 -5.80 -1.33
C THR A 182 -18.92 -4.69 -1.16
N ASN A 183 -18.84 -3.66 -2.00
CA ASN A 183 -19.86 -2.63 -2.14
C ASN A 183 -20.83 -2.95 -3.29
N CYS A 184 -21.37 -4.17 -3.30
CA CYS A 184 -22.34 -4.61 -4.31
C CYS A 184 -23.69 -3.87 -4.19
N PRO A 185 -24.47 -3.79 -5.29
CA PRO A 185 -25.80 -3.20 -5.29
C PRO A 185 -26.80 -4.03 -4.47
N ASP A 186 -27.91 -3.40 -4.12
CA ASP A 186 -29.07 -4.06 -3.50
C ASP A 186 -30.27 -3.97 -4.47
N PRO A 187 -30.85 -5.09 -4.92
CA PRO A 187 -30.48 -6.48 -4.62
C PRO A 187 -29.25 -6.96 -5.39
N ILE A 188 -28.65 -8.06 -4.90
CA ILE A 188 -27.51 -8.72 -5.55
C ILE A 188 -28.03 -9.66 -6.64
N LEU A 189 -27.73 -9.36 -7.89
CA LEU A 189 -28.18 -10.15 -9.03
C LEU A 189 -27.44 -11.49 -9.13
N PHE A 190 -28.20 -12.57 -9.34
CA PHE A 190 -27.63 -13.87 -9.66
C PHE A 190 -27.08 -13.87 -11.09
N ARG A 191 -25.76 -14.05 -11.19
CA ARG A 191 -24.99 -13.97 -12.44
C ARG A 191 -24.17 -15.25 -12.65
N PRO A 192 -24.74 -16.31 -13.26
CA PRO A 192 -24.07 -17.59 -13.51
C PRO A 192 -22.71 -17.45 -14.19
N GLU A 193 -22.55 -16.45 -15.06
CA GLU A 193 -21.31 -16.16 -15.77
C GLU A 193 -20.16 -15.74 -14.86
N LEU A 194 -20.44 -15.12 -13.70
CA LEU A 194 -19.41 -14.73 -12.72
C LEU A 194 -18.99 -15.89 -11.81
N ILE A 195 -19.81 -16.94 -11.74
CA ILE A 195 -19.65 -18.06 -10.80
C ILE A 195 -18.78 -19.17 -11.40
N LYS A 196 -18.80 -19.33 -12.73
CA LYS A 196 -18.11 -20.42 -13.45
C LYS A 196 -16.62 -20.56 -13.15
N PHE A 197 -15.96 -19.54 -12.58
CA PHE A 197 -14.50 -19.45 -12.55
C PHE A 197 -13.87 -19.24 -11.17
N LYS A 198 -14.50 -19.65 -10.06
CA LYS A 198 -13.98 -19.28 -8.72
C LYS A 198 -13.51 -20.39 -7.81
N ASN A 199 -13.54 -21.64 -8.25
CA ASN A 199 -12.90 -22.69 -7.48
C ASN A 199 -11.44 -22.82 -7.91
N ILE A 200 -10.51 -22.50 -7.01
CA ILE A 200 -9.07 -22.55 -7.30
C ILE A 200 -8.66 -23.91 -7.86
N TYR A 201 -9.22 -25.00 -7.33
CA TYR A 201 -8.94 -26.34 -7.83
C TYR A 201 -9.25 -26.45 -9.33
N HIS A 202 -10.48 -26.09 -9.74
CA HIS A 202 -10.92 -26.22 -11.13
C HIS A 202 -10.20 -25.26 -12.07
N VAL A 203 -10.03 -24.00 -11.65
CA VAL A 203 -9.36 -23.01 -12.49
C VAL A 203 -7.88 -23.38 -12.67
N THR A 204 -7.24 -24.00 -11.68
CA THR A 204 -5.85 -24.47 -11.80
C THR A 204 -5.75 -25.64 -12.78
N GLN A 205 -6.70 -26.57 -12.77
CA GLN A 205 -6.76 -27.67 -13.74
C GLN A 205 -7.02 -27.15 -15.16
N GLU A 206 -7.87 -26.15 -15.31
CA GLU A 206 -8.15 -25.54 -16.60
C GLU A 206 -6.96 -24.74 -17.15
N LEU A 207 -6.26 -23.98 -16.29
CA LEU A 207 -5.03 -23.28 -16.68
C LEU A 207 -3.91 -24.26 -17.05
N ALA A 208 -3.90 -25.47 -16.50
CA ALA A 208 -2.96 -26.51 -16.94
C ALA A 208 -3.17 -26.89 -18.43
N ASN A 209 -4.39 -26.74 -18.95
CA ASN A 209 -4.73 -27.02 -20.35
C ASN A 209 -4.63 -25.78 -21.25
N ASP A 210 -4.92 -24.59 -20.72
CA ASP A 210 -4.85 -23.30 -21.41
C ASP A 210 -4.14 -22.24 -20.54
N PRO A 211 -2.80 -22.27 -20.50
CA PRO A 211 -2.01 -21.38 -19.62
C PRO A 211 -2.13 -19.89 -19.94
N ASN A 212 -2.59 -19.54 -21.15
CA ASN A 212 -2.64 -18.17 -21.63
C ASN A 212 -3.99 -17.49 -21.35
N ASN A 213 -4.89 -18.15 -20.64
CA ASN A 213 -6.22 -17.63 -20.37
C ASN A 213 -6.21 -16.48 -19.35
N ILE A 214 -6.22 -15.25 -19.84
CA ILE A 214 -6.11 -14.01 -19.04
C ILE A 214 -7.13 -13.96 -17.91
N THR A 215 -8.40 -14.24 -18.22
CA THR A 215 -9.49 -14.19 -17.24
C THR A 215 -9.23 -15.15 -16.09
N LYS A 216 -8.74 -16.36 -16.39
CA LYS A 216 -8.41 -17.35 -15.35
C LYS A 216 -7.16 -16.96 -14.57
N LEU A 217 -6.13 -16.43 -15.23
CA LEU A 217 -4.91 -15.93 -14.57
C LEU A 217 -5.22 -14.80 -13.59
N ALA A 218 -6.07 -13.84 -13.97
CA ALA A 218 -6.46 -12.74 -13.09
C ALA A 218 -7.21 -13.23 -11.84
N ILE A 219 -8.16 -14.17 -12.02
CA ILE A 219 -8.93 -14.73 -10.92
C ILE A 219 -8.02 -15.53 -9.96
N ILE A 220 -7.20 -16.42 -10.52
CA ILE A 220 -6.29 -17.26 -9.73
C ILE A 220 -5.20 -16.44 -9.06
N GLY A 221 -4.61 -15.46 -9.76
CA GLY A 221 -3.54 -14.62 -9.22
C GLY A 221 -3.99 -13.83 -8.00
N SER A 222 -5.18 -13.25 -8.03
CA SER A 222 -5.77 -12.58 -6.87
C SER A 222 -5.98 -13.57 -5.71
N ALA A 223 -6.61 -14.71 -5.98
CA ALA A 223 -6.92 -15.69 -4.93
C ALA A 223 -5.67 -16.36 -4.32
N ILE A 224 -4.62 -16.60 -5.11
CA ILE A 224 -3.33 -17.16 -4.63
C ILE A 224 -2.60 -16.17 -3.75
N LYS A 225 -2.59 -14.89 -4.14
CA LYS A 225 -1.99 -13.82 -3.33
C LYS A 225 -2.58 -13.81 -1.91
N GLU A 226 -3.88 -14.06 -1.80
CA GLU A 226 -4.60 -14.16 -0.52
C GLU A 226 -4.26 -15.43 0.27
N LEU A 227 -4.05 -16.56 -0.41
CA LEU A 227 -3.84 -17.85 0.25
C LEU A 227 -2.42 -18.11 0.70
N GLY A 228 -1.42 -17.64 -0.07
CA GLY A 228 0.00 -17.88 0.19
C GLY A 228 0.30 -19.34 0.52
N ASP A 229 0.87 -19.59 1.70
CA ASP A 229 1.32 -20.92 2.13
C ASP A 229 0.18 -21.93 2.36
N THR A 230 -1.08 -21.50 2.36
CA THR A 230 -2.24 -22.40 2.54
C THR A 230 -2.67 -23.12 1.25
N LEU A 231 -1.96 -22.87 0.13
CA LEU A 231 -2.24 -23.50 -1.15
C LEU A 231 -1.98 -25.02 -1.15
N PRO A 232 -2.89 -25.84 -1.72
CA PRO A 232 -2.64 -27.27 -1.87
C PRO A 232 -1.40 -27.56 -2.74
N ASN A 233 -0.53 -28.49 -2.29
CA ASN A 233 0.72 -28.84 -2.99
C ASN A 233 0.55 -29.20 -4.48
N VAL A 234 -0.57 -29.82 -4.85
CA VAL A 234 -0.86 -30.17 -6.26
C VAL A 234 -1.06 -28.90 -7.09
N ALA A 235 -1.76 -27.90 -6.55
CA ALA A 235 -1.95 -26.63 -7.22
C ALA A 235 -0.61 -25.88 -7.37
N VAL A 236 0.22 -25.87 -6.32
CA VAL A 236 1.54 -25.23 -6.32
C VAL A 236 2.39 -25.67 -7.52
N LYS A 237 2.53 -26.98 -7.74
CA LYS A 237 3.34 -27.50 -8.87
C LYS A 237 2.81 -27.09 -10.24
N THR A 238 1.49 -27.15 -10.44
CA THR A 238 0.85 -26.73 -11.69
C THR A 238 1.07 -25.25 -11.95
N LEU A 239 0.89 -24.42 -10.92
CA LEU A 239 1.07 -22.97 -11.00
C LEU A 239 2.52 -22.57 -11.24
N GLN A 240 3.47 -23.24 -10.58
CA GLN A 240 4.91 -23.07 -10.85
C GLN A 240 5.23 -23.37 -12.33
N ASN A 241 4.68 -24.46 -12.89
CA ASN A 241 4.86 -24.77 -14.31
C ASN A 241 4.26 -23.70 -15.23
N ILE A 242 3.09 -23.15 -14.91
CA ILE A 242 2.46 -22.08 -15.72
C ILE A 242 3.36 -20.85 -15.75
N VAL A 243 3.85 -20.42 -14.59
CA VAL A 243 4.70 -19.24 -14.47
C VAL A 243 6.05 -19.44 -15.16
N LEU A 244 6.69 -20.59 -14.97
CA LEU A 244 8.01 -20.87 -15.57
C LEU A 244 7.97 -21.03 -17.10
N ASN A 245 6.82 -21.37 -17.65
CA ASN A 245 6.61 -21.49 -19.11
C ASN A 245 5.92 -20.26 -19.72
N ALA A 246 5.75 -19.17 -18.96
CA ALA A 246 5.18 -17.94 -19.47
C ALA A 246 6.06 -17.37 -20.61
N GLY A 247 5.41 -16.91 -21.69
CA GLY A 247 6.11 -16.31 -22.83
C GLY A 247 6.83 -15.01 -22.45
N SER A 248 7.89 -14.67 -23.18
CA SER A 248 8.65 -13.44 -22.92
C SER A 248 7.82 -12.15 -23.05
N GLU A 249 6.75 -12.20 -23.82
CA GLU A 249 5.80 -11.10 -24.06
C GLU A 249 5.00 -10.69 -22.81
N VAL A 250 4.93 -11.55 -21.79
CA VAL A 250 4.27 -11.27 -20.50
C VAL A 250 5.26 -11.13 -19.33
N VAL A 251 6.57 -11.07 -19.63
CA VAL A 251 7.61 -10.85 -18.63
C VAL A 251 8.14 -9.42 -18.78
N PRO A 252 7.75 -8.49 -17.89
CA PRO A 252 8.10 -7.08 -18.05
C PRO A 252 9.60 -6.82 -17.81
N ALA A 253 10.19 -5.99 -18.67
CA ALA A 253 11.58 -5.54 -18.55
C ALA A 253 11.75 -4.13 -19.13
N SER A 254 12.73 -3.38 -18.63
CA SER A 254 13.00 -1.99 -19.02
C SER A 254 13.30 -1.83 -20.51
N ASN A 255 14.05 -2.79 -21.06
CA ASN A 255 14.44 -2.85 -22.46
C ASN A 255 13.35 -3.44 -23.37
N CYS A 256 12.30 -4.04 -22.81
CA CYS A 256 11.17 -4.57 -23.55
C CYS A 256 9.86 -4.34 -22.75
N PRO A 257 9.40 -3.07 -22.63
CA PRO A 257 8.22 -2.77 -21.83
C PRO A 257 6.94 -3.35 -22.43
N ILE A 258 6.01 -3.78 -21.57
CA ILE A 258 4.73 -4.34 -22.00
C ILE A 258 3.68 -3.24 -22.12
N GLN A 259 3.30 -2.92 -23.35
CA GLN A 259 2.27 -1.93 -23.68
C GLN A 259 0.98 -2.55 -24.25
N ASP A 260 0.99 -3.84 -24.61
CA ASP A 260 -0.23 -4.51 -25.02
C ASP A 260 -1.13 -4.79 -23.80
N LYS A 261 -2.42 -4.44 -23.92
CA LYS A 261 -3.37 -4.55 -22.81
C LYS A 261 -3.54 -6.00 -22.33
N CYS A 262 -3.66 -6.94 -23.26
CA CYS A 262 -3.83 -8.36 -22.95
C CYS A 262 -2.60 -8.90 -22.23
N CYS A 263 -1.40 -8.61 -22.75
CA CYS A 263 -0.14 -9.04 -22.13
C CYS A 263 0.05 -8.42 -20.74
N ARG A 264 -0.34 -7.15 -20.53
CA ARG A 264 -0.32 -6.52 -19.20
C ARG A 264 -1.25 -7.24 -18.22
N GLU A 265 -2.49 -7.53 -18.63
CA GLU A 265 -3.45 -8.24 -17.78
C GLU A 265 -2.96 -9.65 -17.42
N GLN A 266 -2.34 -10.36 -18.36
CA GLN A 266 -1.67 -11.64 -18.09
C GLN A 266 -0.52 -11.49 -17.09
N SER A 267 0.33 -10.47 -17.28
CA SER A 267 1.45 -10.17 -16.38
C SER A 267 0.98 -9.89 -14.95
N ILE A 268 -0.12 -9.15 -14.79
CA ILE A 268 -0.72 -8.86 -13.48
C ILE A 268 -1.23 -10.14 -12.81
N GLY A 269 -1.92 -11.01 -13.56
CA GLY A 269 -2.36 -12.32 -13.05
C GLY A 269 -1.19 -13.21 -12.62
N LEU A 270 -0.16 -13.32 -13.46
CA LEU A 270 1.07 -14.07 -13.15
C LEU A 270 1.82 -13.50 -11.94
N CYS A 271 1.86 -12.17 -11.79
CA CYS A 271 2.45 -11.52 -10.63
C CYS A 271 1.73 -11.91 -9.33
N GLY A 272 0.40 -11.97 -9.34
CA GLY A 272 -0.38 -12.44 -8.19
C GLY A 272 -0.05 -13.89 -7.81
N ILE A 273 0.12 -14.76 -8.82
CA ILE A 273 0.57 -16.14 -8.62
C ILE A 273 1.97 -16.18 -7.98
N LEU A 274 2.93 -15.45 -8.55
CA LEU A 274 4.31 -15.36 -8.08
C LEU A 274 4.40 -14.90 -6.61
N CYS A 275 3.59 -13.92 -6.20
CA CYS A 275 3.57 -13.41 -4.83
C CYS A 275 3.08 -14.43 -3.79
N GLY A 276 2.24 -15.40 -4.19
CA GLY A 276 1.69 -16.41 -3.28
C GLY A 276 2.38 -17.77 -3.35
N LEU A 277 3.25 -18.02 -4.33
CA LEU A 277 3.94 -19.30 -4.47
C LEU A 277 5.25 -19.34 -3.68
N PRO A 278 5.44 -20.35 -2.80
CA PRO A 278 6.72 -20.53 -2.14
C PRO A 278 7.76 -21.17 -3.08
N GLY A 279 9.02 -20.83 -2.86
CA GLY A 279 10.16 -21.57 -3.43
C GLY A 279 10.35 -21.44 -4.95
N ILE A 280 9.85 -20.38 -5.58
CA ILE A 280 10.00 -20.12 -7.02
C ILE A 280 10.74 -18.81 -7.26
N THR A 281 11.59 -18.77 -8.28
CA THR A 281 12.23 -17.54 -8.77
C THR A 281 11.44 -17.01 -9.96
N ALA A 282 11.09 -15.72 -9.94
CA ALA A 282 10.29 -15.11 -11.00
C ALA A 282 11.06 -15.04 -12.34
N PRO A 283 10.41 -15.33 -13.48
CA PRO A 283 10.99 -15.05 -14.78
C PRO A 283 11.36 -13.56 -14.90
N GLY A 284 12.52 -13.26 -15.49
CA GLY A 284 12.97 -11.88 -15.67
C GLY A 284 13.47 -11.18 -14.40
N VAL A 285 13.57 -11.87 -13.25
CA VAL A 285 14.09 -11.27 -12.00
C VAL A 285 15.50 -10.69 -12.15
N LYS A 286 16.30 -11.24 -13.08
CA LYS A 286 17.62 -10.70 -13.48
C LYS A 286 17.58 -9.25 -13.96
N ASN A 287 16.46 -8.84 -14.58
CA ASN A 287 16.28 -7.47 -15.04
C ASN A 287 15.99 -6.53 -13.86
N PHE A 288 15.06 -6.94 -12.99
CA PHE A 288 14.68 -6.20 -11.79
C PHE A 288 13.93 -7.11 -10.79
N PRO A 289 14.21 -7.04 -9.47
CA PRO A 289 15.19 -6.17 -8.81
C PRO A 289 16.65 -6.66 -8.94
N GLY A 290 16.90 -7.78 -9.63
CA GLY A 290 18.21 -8.39 -9.82
C GLY A 290 18.25 -9.83 -9.31
N ASP A 291 19.22 -10.60 -9.80
CA ASP A 291 19.49 -11.96 -9.35
C ASP A 291 20.99 -12.16 -9.13
N PHE A 292 21.36 -13.18 -8.38
CA PHE A 292 22.77 -13.50 -8.17
C PHE A 292 23.33 -14.31 -9.36
N ASP A 293 24.47 -13.88 -9.89
CA ASP A 293 25.18 -14.63 -10.94
C ASP A 293 25.82 -15.92 -10.41
N GLN A 294 26.20 -15.92 -9.13
CA GLN A 294 26.74 -17.06 -8.40
C GLN A 294 25.97 -17.21 -7.09
N SER A 295 25.86 -18.44 -6.57
CA SER A 295 25.18 -18.66 -5.29
C SER A 295 25.78 -17.78 -4.18
N PRO A 296 24.99 -16.90 -3.55
CA PRO A 296 25.50 -16.02 -2.51
C PRO A 296 25.87 -16.82 -1.26
N ARG A 297 26.68 -16.22 -0.40
CA ARG A 297 26.91 -16.77 0.93
C ARG A 297 25.62 -16.66 1.76
N ILE A 298 25.14 -17.82 2.21
CA ILE A 298 23.94 -17.94 3.04
C ILE A 298 24.36 -18.01 4.52
N GLU A 299 23.81 -17.11 5.31
CA GLU A 299 23.91 -17.09 6.76
C GLU A 299 22.68 -17.76 7.40
N THR A 300 22.92 -18.43 8.52
CA THR A 300 21.89 -19.03 9.37
C THR A 300 22.22 -18.79 10.82
N ASP A 301 21.20 -18.82 11.67
CA ASP A 301 21.31 -18.70 13.12
C ASP A 301 21.84 -17.31 13.53
N VAL A 302 21.46 -16.27 12.78
CA VAL A 302 21.88 -14.88 13.04
C VAL A 302 20.83 -14.16 13.89
N ILE A 303 21.27 -13.59 15.01
CA ILE A 303 20.39 -12.87 15.93
C ILE A 303 20.26 -11.41 15.49
N CYS A 304 19.02 -10.96 15.36
CA CYS A 304 18.65 -9.58 15.06
C CYS A 304 17.79 -9.05 16.21
N HIS A 305 18.28 -8.00 16.87
CA HIS A 305 17.54 -7.28 17.91
C HIS A 305 17.16 -5.91 17.38
N MET A 306 15.91 -5.51 17.57
CA MET A 306 15.39 -4.23 17.15
C MET A 306 14.60 -3.57 18.27
N GLU A 307 14.85 -2.29 18.47
CA GLU A 307 14.06 -1.40 19.32
C GLU A 307 13.40 -0.33 18.44
N SER A 308 12.17 0.04 18.77
CA SER A 308 11.39 0.99 18.01
C SER A 308 10.51 1.84 18.91
N ASN A 309 10.50 3.14 18.67
CA ASN A 309 9.57 4.08 19.30
C ASN A 309 8.54 4.63 18.29
N VAL A 310 8.63 4.25 17.02
CA VAL A 310 7.78 4.72 15.94
C VAL A 310 7.56 3.61 14.93
N LYS A 311 6.35 3.53 14.38
CA LYS A 311 6.01 2.61 13.31
C LYS A 311 6.82 2.92 12.04
N GLU A 312 7.81 2.08 11.76
CA GLU A 312 8.70 2.21 10.61
C GLU A 312 9.16 0.82 10.11
N TRP A 313 9.77 0.78 8.93
CA TRP A 313 10.57 -0.34 8.44
C TRP A 313 12.00 -0.22 8.96
N TYR A 314 12.47 -1.21 9.70
CA TYR A 314 13.83 -1.32 10.20
C TYR A 314 14.59 -2.34 9.36
N CYS A 315 15.68 -1.93 8.72
CA CYS A 315 16.49 -2.84 7.93
C CYS A 315 17.21 -3.83 8.86
N THR A 316 17.21 -5.10 8.50
CA THR A 316 17.86 -6.14 9.30
C THR A 316 19.36 -6.30 8.99
N GLY A 317 19.86 -5.65 7.94
CA GLY A 317 21.20 -5.93 7.39
C GLY A 317 21.27 -7.16 6.51
N TYR A 318 20.12 -7.74 6.17
CA TYR A 318 20.04 -8.96 5.38
C TYR A 318 19.16 -8.81 4.14
N TYR A 319 19.41 -9.68 3.18
CA TYR A 319 18.73 -9.81 1.91
C TYR A 319 18.19 -11.25 1.77
N VAL A 320 17.03 -11.40 1.14
CA VAL A 320 16.45 -12.69 0.79
C VAL A 320 16.65 -12.93 -0.70
N ALA A 321 17.37 -14.00 -1.05
CA ALA A 321 17.53 -14.39 -2.44
C ALA A 321 16.20 -14.86 -3.06
N ALA A 322 15.99 -14.54 -4.33
CA ALA A 322 14.77 -14.87 -5.04
C ALA A 322 14.53 -16.39 -5.05
N GLY A 323 13.33 -16.82 -4.66
CA GLY A 323 12.95 -18.24 -4.57
C GLY A 323 13.48 -18.98 -3.34
N ILE A 324 14.28 -18.35 -2.47
CA ILE A 324 14.69 -18.95 -1.19
C ILE A 324 13.63 -18.73 -0.13
N THR A 325 13.30 -19.79 0.62
CA THR A 325 12.46 -19.70 1.82
C THR A 325 13.33 -19.49 3.05
N ILE A 326 13.14 -18.35 3.70
CA ILE A 326 13.76 -18.05 4.99
C ILE A 326 12.87 -18.52 6.14
N GLN A 327 13.49 -18.68 7.31
CA GLN A 327 12.82 -18.93 8.57
C GLN A 327 13.22 -17.82 9.55
N ILE A 328 12.23 -17.32 10.29
CA ILE A 328 12.37 -16.28 11.31
C ILE A 328 11.82 -16.87 12.61
N ASP A 329 12.70 -17.15 13.55
CA ASP A 329 12.34 -17.69 14.86
C ASP A 329 12.30 -16.55 15.89
N LEU A 330 11.19 -16.43 16.62
CA LEU A 330 11.10 -15.49 17.74
C LEU A 330 11.93 -16.02 18.90
N VAL A 331 12.90 -15.22 19.35
CA VAL A 331 13.70 -15.56 20.54
C VAL A 331 12.87 -15.33 21.80
N GLU A 332 12.09 -14.26 21.83
CA GLU A 332 11.15 -13.93 22.90
C GLU A 332 9.77 -13.61 22.31
N GLN A 333 8.71 -14.21 22.85
CA GLN A 333 7.34 -13.95 22.38
C GLN A 333 6.74 -12.68 22.98
N GLU A 334 7.17 -12.31 24.19
CA GLU A 334 6.79 -11.05 24.81
C GLU A 334 7.38 -9.90 23.97
N GLY A 335 6.53 -8.98 23.50
CA GLY A 335 6.94 -7.86 22.64
C GLY A 335 6.79 -8.08 21.12
N ALA A 336 6.64 -9.32 20.65
CA ALA A 336 6.46 -9.61 19.21
C ALA A 336 5.06 -9.28 18.66
N THR A 337 4.07 -9.03 19.55
CA THR A 337 2.70 -8.72 19.15
C THR A 337 2.65 -7.50 18.22
N GLY A 338 2.11 -7.66 17.02
CA GLY A 338 1.94 -6.58 16.05
C GLY A 338 3.15 -6.31 15.15
N TRP A 339 4.28 -7.00 15.35
CA TRP A 339 5.41 -6.95 14.42
C TRP A 339 5.14 -7.75 13.14
N SER A 340 5.77 -7.32 12.05
CA SER A 340 5.76 -8.03 10.78
C SER A 340 7.13 -8.01 10.10
N ALA A 341 7.42 -9.02 9.29
CA ALA A 341 8.59 -9.08 8.43
C ALA A 341 8.22 -8.73 6.98
N HIS A 342 9.09 -7.97 6.32
CA HIS A 342 8.88 -7.46 4.97
C HIS A 342 10.08 -7.80 4.07
N ILE A 343 9.82 -8.30 2.86
CA ILE A 343 10.86 -8.56 1.84
C ILE A 343 10.63 -7.62 0.66
N GLY A 344 11.69 -6.91 0.25
CA GLY A 344 11.67 -5.90 -0.81
C GLY A 344 11.44 -4.51 -0.25
N CYS A 345 12.00 -3.46 -0.87
CA CYS A 345 11.76 -2.07 -0.46
C CYS A 345 10.76 -1.33 -1.36
N HIS A 346 10.29 -1.98 -2.43
CA HIS A 346 9.50 -1.36 -3.49
C HIS A 346 8.01 -1.42 -3.15
N SER A 347 7.42 -0.28 -2.76
CA SER A 347 6.01 -0.19 -2.37
C SER A 347 5.04 -0.07 -3.54
N ASP A 348 5.54 0.26 -4.73
CA ASP A 348 4.70 0.62 -5.88
C ASP A 348 4.01 -0.59 -6.51
N ASN A 349 2.71 -0.43 -6.78
CA ASN A 349 1.90 -1.35 -7.56
C ASN A 349 1.65 -0.77 -8.97
N LEU A 350 2.18 -1.43 -10.00
CA LEU A 350 2.06 -0.97 -11.39
C LEU A 350 0.82 -1.49 -12.13
N GLY A 351 -0.10 -2.18 -11.44
CA GLY A 351 -1.26 -2.83 -12.08
C GLY A 351 -2.19 -1.89 -12.85
N SER A 352 -2.16 -0.59 -12.55
CA SER A 352 -2.94 0.45 -13.25
C SER A 352 -2.14 1.21 -14.32
N CYS A 353 -0.84 0.95 -14.46
CA CYS A 353 0.01 1.65 -15.43
C CYS A 353 -0.31 1.22 -16.86
N SER A 354 -0.19 2.16 -17.80
CA SER A 354 -0.37 1.91 -19.24
C SER A 354 0.80 1.13 -19.86
N GLU A 355 1.90 0.97 -19.14
CA GLU A 355 3.11 0.25 -19.56
C GLU A 355 3.72 -0.44 -18.33
N LEU A 356 4.28 -1.65 -18.50
CA LEU A 356 5.02 -2.37 -17.47
C LEU A 356 6.47 -2.59 -17.89
N ARG A 357 7.42 -2.03 -17.14
CA ARG A 357 8.88 -2.17 -17.29
C ARG A 357 9.50 -3.12 -16.25
N ARG A 358 8.74 -3.46 -15.22
CA ARG A 358 9.05 -4.51 -14.24
C ARG A 358 7.76 -5.17 -13.74
N TRP A 359 7.90 -6.21 -12.94
CA TRP A 359 6.75 -6.88 -12.32
C TRP A 359 5.92 -5.89 -11.48
N PRO A 360 4.57 -5.96 -11.54
CA PRO A 360 3.71 -4.96 -10.90
C PRO A 360 3.86 -4.85 -9.39
N CYS A 361 4.08 -5.95 -8.68
CA CYS A 361 4.23 -5.99 -7.22
C CYS A 361 5.36 -6.95 -6.87
N ILE A 362 6.42 -6.46 -6.21
CA ILE A 362 7.61 -7.28 -5.92
C ILE A 362 8.00 -7.33 -4.44
N SER A 363 7.21 -6.71 -3.58
CA SER A 363 7.42 -6.73 -2.13
C SER A 363 6.29 -7.48 -1.44
N MET A 364 6.61 -8.09 -0.30
CA MET A 364 5.66 -8.86 0.50
C MET A 364 5.84 -8.62 1.99
N CYS A 365 4.76 -8.79 2.75
CA CYS A 365 4.77 -8.63 4.21
C CYS A 365 4.10 -9.85 4.86
N LYS A 366 4.66 -10.35 5.97
CA LYS A 366 4.01 -11.36 6.82
C LYS A 366 4.08 -10.97 8.29
N PRO A 367 3.00 -11.12 9.08
CA PRO A 367 3.05 -10.88 10.51
C PRO A 367 3.88 -11.95 11.20
N LEU A 368 4.55 -11.58 12.29
CA LEU A 368 5.35 -12.50 13.10
C LEU A 368 4.48 -13.19 14.15
N ILE A 369 3.72 -14.21 13.72
CA ILE A 369 2.77 -14.96 14.57
C ILE A 369 3.34 -16.34 14.91
N GLY A 370 3.33 -16.68 16.20
CA GLY A 370 3.86 -17.95 16.70
C GLY A 370 5.38 -17.95 16.85
N ILE A 371 5.97 -19.10 17.15
CA ILE A 371 7.41 -19.21 17.48
C ILE A 371 8.29 -19.08 16.22
N SER A 372 7.79 -19.49 15.06
CA SER A 372 8.57 -19.59 13.84
C SER A 372 7.72 -19.23 12.63
N VAL A 373 8.22 -18.34 11.79
CA VAL A 373 7.56 -17.86 10.58
C VAL A 373 8.42 -18.17 9.36
N ARG A 374 7.79 -18.74 8.32
CA ARG A 374 8.43 -19.01 7.03
C ARG A 374 7.92 -18.04 5.98
N MET A 375 8.84 -17.51 5.18
CA MET A 375 8.50 -16.61 4.08
C MET A 375 9.49 -16.74 2.92
N SER A 376 9.03 -16.47 1.71
CA SER A 376 9.84 -16.49 0.50
C SER A 376 9.28 -15.49 -0.49
N SER A 377 10.16 -14.77 -1.19
CA SER A 377 9.77 -13.88 -2.29
C SER A 377 10.25 -14.46 -3.61
N ALA A 378 9.40 -14.44 -4.63
CA ALA A 378 9.81 -14.83 -5.98
C ALA A 378 10.78 -13.84 -6.63
N PHE A 379 10.89 -12.64 -6.06
CA PHE A 379 11.73 -11.55 -6.55
C PHE A 379 12.97 -11.33 -5.68
N GLY A 380 12.97 -11.88 -4.45
CA GLY A 380 13.95 -11.54 -3.43
C GLY A 380 13.80 -10.10 -2.93
N GLY A 381 14.76 -9.63 -2.14
CA GLY A 381 14.81 -8.25 -1.67
C GLY A 381 15.43 -8.08 -0.29
N LEU A 382 15.65 -6.84 0.12
CA LEU A 382 16.02 -6.48 1.49
C LEU A 382 14.99 -7.02 2.49
N LEU A 383 15.46 -7.53 3.62
CA LEU A 383 14.62 -7.98 4.73
C LEU A 383 14.49 -6.87 5.78
N PHE A 384 13.26 -6.48 6.08
CA PHE A 384 12.92 -5.51 7.11
C PHE A 384 12.07 -6.14 8.21
N LEU A 385 12.20 -5.62 9.43
CA LEU A 385 11.24 -5.78 10.49
C LEU A 385 10.43 -4.49 10.60
N GLN A 386 9.11 -4.59 10.59
CA GLN A 386 8.20 -3.48 10.74
C GLN A 386 7.60 -3.52 12.14
N SER A 387 7.80 -2.44 12.90
CA SER A 387 7.29 -2.34 14.25
C SER A 387 5.79 -1.99 14.27
N PRO A 388 5.05 -2.38 15.32
CA PRO A 388 3.70 -1.91 15.54
C PRO A 388 3.66 -0.41 15.92
N ASP A 389 2.45 0.15 15.97
CA ASP A 389 2.20 1.45 16.59
C ASP A 389 2.45 1.38 18.11
N GLY A 390 3.08 2.40 18.69
CA GLY A 390 3.37 2.47 20.13
C GLY A 390 4.79 2.97 20.42
N GLU A 391 5.03 3.29 21.69
CA GLU A 391 6.34 3.69 22.20
C GLU A 391 7.05 2.47 22.82
N SER A 392 8.37 2.38 22.64
CA SER A 392 9.23 1.35 23.26
C SER A 392 8.88 -0.10 22.91
N ASN A 393 8.60 -0.35 21.63
CA ASN A 393 8.51 -1.70 21.08
C ASN A 393 9.91 -2.31 20.96
N SER A 394 10.04 -3.61 21.24
CA SER A 394 11.26 -4.35 20.93
C SER A 394 10.94 -5.74 20.43
N ILE A 395 11.86 -6.30 19.65
CA ILE A 395 11.79 -7.68 19.18
C ILE A 395 13.20 -8.24 19.02
N THR A 396 13.35 -9.52 19.35
CA THR A 396 14.56 -10.29 19.05
C THR A 396 14.17 -11.51 18.24
N VAL A 397 14.78 -11.64 17.06
CA VAL A 397 14.54 -12.75 16.14
C VAL A 397 15.84 -13.44 15.74
N CYS A 398 15.76 -14.73 15.46
CA CYS A 398 16.81 -15.51 14.84
C CYS A 398 16.45 -15.73 13.37
N LEU A 399 17.32 -15.30 12.45
CA LEU A 399 17.11 -15.40 11.01
C LEU A 399 17.89 -16.58 10.43
N HIS A 400 17.27 -17.31 9.53
CA HIS A 400 17.85 -18.46 8.84
C HIS A 400 17.72 -18.32 7.33
N HIS A 401 18.78 -18.72 6.62
CA HIS A 401 18.88 -18.73 5.16
C HIS A 401 18.87 -17.35 4.51
N VAL A 402 19.51 -16.38 5.14
CA VAL A 402 19.58 -14.98 4.68
C VAL A 402 20.95 -14.66 4.08
N VAL A 403 21.04 -13.61 3.28
CA VAL A 403 22.30 -13.12 2.67
C VAL A 403 22.68 -11.81 3.33
N LEU A 404 23.96 -11.63 3.68
CA LEU A 404 24.44 -10.34 4.17
C LEU A 404 24.30 -9.27 3.08
N THR A 405 23.85 -8.07 3.46
CA THR A 405 23.65 -6.97 2.52
C THR A 405 24.45 -5.74 2.96
N PRO A 406 24.97 -4.92 2.02
CA PRO A 406 25.68 -3.71 2.41
C PRO A 406 24.77 -2.75 3.18
N THR A 407 25.22 -2.37 4.38
CA THR A 407 24.54 -1.40 5.23
C THR A 407 25.51 -0.39 5.81
N TYR A 408 25.06 0.85 5.89
CA TYR A 408 25.79 1.96 6.48
C TYR A 408 24.82 2.88 7.21
N ASP A 409 25.05 3.18 8.48
CA ASP A 409 24.15 4.01 9.29
C ASP A 409 24.97 5.02 10.10
N LEU A 410 24.68 6.32 9.96
CA LEU A 410 25.35 7.38 10.72
C LEU A 410 25.19 7.28 12.25
N THR A 411 24.19 6.54 12.72
CA THR A 411 23.94 6.29 14.14
C THR A 411 24.69 5.09 14.68
N ASP A 412 25.25 4.23 13.81
CA ASP A 412 26.13 3.12 14.21
C ASP A 412 27.52 3.68 14.55
N PRO A 413 27.99 3.54 15.81
CA PRO A 413 29.32 4.03 16.21
C PRO A 413 30.46 3.26 15.51
N ASP A 414 30.21 2.02 15.06
CA ASP A 414 31.21 1.16 14.44
C ASP A 414 31.16 1.22 12.90
N ARG A 415 30.31 2.09 12.33
CA ARG A 415 30.04 2.17 10.88
C ARG A 415 31.30 2.24 10.01
N GLU A 416 32.30 3.02 10.40
CA GLU A 416 33.53 3.21 9.60
C GLU A 416 34.36 1.93 9.53
N THR A 417 34.51 1.23 10.67
CA THR A 417 35.27 -0.02 10.72
C THR A 417 34.50 -1.13 10.03
N ALA A 418 33.18 -1.22 10.30
CA ALA A 418 32.34 -2.24 9.70
C ALA A 418 32.18 -2.08 8.18
N TRP A 419 32.24 -0.84 7.67
CA TRP A 419 32.15 -0.58 6.22
C TRP A 419 33.27 -1.22 5.41
N GLN A 420 34.45 -1.46 6.02
CA GLN A 420 35.57 -2.15 5.36
C GLN A 420 35.19 -3.55 4.86
N ASP A 421 34.23 -4.19 5.51
CA ASP A 421 33.70 -5.50 5.12
C ASP A 421 32.31 -5.37 4.47
N ARG A 422 31.40 -4.58 5.07
CA ARG A 422 29.98 -4.50 4.68
C ARG A 422 29.78 -4.08 3.23
N HIS A 423 30.65 -3.23 2.68
CA HIS A 423 30.51 -2.74 1.30
C HIS A 423 30.62 -3.85 0.23
N GLN A 424 31.25 -4.98 0.56
CA GLN A 424 31.43 -6.12 -0.34
C GLN A 424 30.42 -7.25 -0.11
N TYR A 425 29.50 -7.10 0.83
CA TYR A 425 28.48 -8.12 1.08
C TYR A 425 27.64 -8.40 -0.18
N ASP A 426 27.25 -9.67 -0.32
CA ASP A 426 26.71 -10.21 -1.57
C ASP A 426 25.37 -9.60 -1.97
N GLY A 427 24.58 -9.14 -1.00
CA GLY A 427 23.25 -8.58 -1.22
C GLY A 427 23.18 -7.58 -2.38
N LEU A 428 22.08 -7.65 -3.14
CA LEU A 428 21.92 -6.93 -4.40
C LEU A 428 21.46 -5.48 -4.21
N TRP A 429 20.91 -5.16 -3.04
CA TRP A 429 20.40 -3.85 -2.65
C TRP A 429 20.98 -3.44 -1.30
N ALA A 430 21.29 -2.17 -1.14
CA ALA A 430 21.87 -1.61 0.08
C ALA A 430 20.84 -0.82 0.89
N ASP A 431 21.08 -0.69 2.19
CA ASP A 431 20.37 0.23 3.07
C ASP A 431 21.39 1.22 3.67
N ILE A 432 21.33 2.46 3.20
CA ILE A 432 22.30 3.52 3.52
C ILE A 432 21.55 4.65 4.23
N ALA A 433 21.84 4.86 5.51
CA ALA A 433 21.03 5.67 6.40
C ALA A 433 21.81 6.81 7.08
N GLY A 434 21.22 8.00 7.02
CA GLY A 434 21.51 9.11 7.92
C GLY A 434 20.70 9.00 9.22
N LYS A 435 20.70 10.07 10.00
CA LYS A 435 19.88 10.17 11.22
C LYS A 435 18.39 10.36 10.91
N HIS A 436 18.08 11.05 9.83
CA HIS A 436 16.73 11.49 9.47
C HIS A 436 16.28 11.01 8.09
N ILE A 437 17.11 10.27 7.37
CA ILE A 437 16.82 9.78 6.02
C ILE A 437 17.50 8.44 5.75
N VAL A 438 16.91 7.62 4.90
CA VAL A 438 17.47 6.34 4.45
C VAL A 438 17.24 6.14 2.97
N PHE A 439 18.24 5.57 2.30
CA PHE A 439 18.24 5.27 0.88
C PHE A 439 18.31 3.76 0.65
N ASN A 440 17.41 3.26 -0.19
CA ASN A 440 17.49 1.92 -0.74
C ASN A 440 17.81 2.00 -2.23
N LEU A 441 18.98 1.47 -2.59
CA LEU A 441 19.53 1.52 -3.95
C LEU A 441 20.33 0.25 -4.26
N PRO A 442 20.61 -0.06 -5.54
CA PRO A 442 21.40 -1.23 -5.90
C PRO A 442 22.78 -1.21 -5.23
N SER A 443 23.22 -2.33 -4.67
CA SER A 443 24.51 -2.40 -3.96
C SER A 443 25.70 -2.10 -4.85
N LYS A 444 25.63 -2.41 -6.15
CA LYS A 444 26.65 -2.05 -7.14
C LYS A 444 26.98 -0.55 -7.15
N SER A 445 26.03 0.30 -6.76
CA SER A 445 26.19 1.76 -6.74
C SER A 445 27.05 2.27 -5.59
N ILE A 446 27.27 1.44 -4.55
CA ILE A 446 27.95 1.87 -3.32
C ILE A 446 29.26 1.14 -3.04
N ARG A 447 29.58 0.07 -3.79
CA ARG A 447 30.72 -0.82 -3.45
C ARG A 447 32.07 -0.11 -3.50
N ASP A 448 32.18 0.92 -4.33
CA ASP A 448 33.42 1.69 -4.53
C ASP A 448 33.47 2.98 -3.69
N LEU A 449 32.46 3.23 -2.84
CA LEU A 449 32.43 4.40 -1.96
C LEU A 449 33.11 4.10 -0.62
N ASP A 450 33.92 5.03 -0.14
CA ASP A 450 34.46 4.98 1.22
C ASP A 450 33.51 5.59 2.26
N SER A 451 33.82 5.37 3.55
CA SER A 451 33.02 5.88 4.66
C SER A 451 32.97 7.41 4.73
N THR A 452 34.00 8.10 4.26
CA THR A 452 34.06 9.57 4.26
C THR A 452 33.09 10.15 3.23
N GLN A 453 33.04 9.56 2.03
CA GLN A 453 32.08 9.94 1.00
C GLN A 453 30.63 9.72 1.46
N LEU A 454 30.36 8.58 2.12
CA LEU A 454 29.05 8.28 2.68
C LEU A 454 28.69 9.24 3.82
N ASP A 455 29.60 9.49 4.77
CA ASP A 455 29.37 10.42 5.86
C ASP A 455 29.04 11.82 5.34
N GLN A 456 29.78 12.33 4.35
CA GLN A 456 29.51 13.64 3.76
C GLN A 456 28.12 13.68 3.09
N ALA A 457 27.78 12.68 2.27
CA ALA A 457 26.50 12.66 1.57
C ALA A 457 25.31 12.54 2.54
N LEU A 458 25.40 11.67 3.55
CA LEU A 458 24.30 11.44 4.48
C LEU A 458 24.10 12.60 5.46
N GLN A 459 25.19 13.25 5.90
CA GLN A 459 25.09 14.48 6.70
C GLN A 459 24.47 15.63 5.92
N PHE A 460 24.78 15.75 4.63
CA PHE A 460 24.12 16.69 3.74
C PHE A 460 22.61 16.43 3.69
N TRP A 461 22.18 15.18 3.46
CA TRP A 461 20.76 14.85 3.41
C TRP A 461 20.03 15.04 4.73
N ASP A 462 20.66 14.70 5.87
CA ASP A 462 20.12 15.01 7.20
C ASP A 462 19.89 16.52 7.35
N THR A 463 20.82 17.34 6.86
CA THR A 463 20.70 18.81 6.88
C THR A 463 19.53 19.29 6.01
N VAL A 464 19.30 18.67 4.85
CA VAL A 464 18.14 18.96 3.99
C VAL A 464 16.83 18.65 4.70
N VAL A 465 16.69 17.47 5.33
CA VAL A 465 15.49 17.10 6.07
C VAL A 465 15.25 18.07 7.24
N LEU A 466 16.30 18.41 7.99
CA LEU A 466 16.22 19.40 9.06
C LEU A 466 15.81 20.78 8.56
N ALA A 467 16.31 21.25 7.41
CA ALA A 467 15.93 22.54 6.84
C ALA A 467 14.42 22.59 6.46
N HIS A 468 13.86 21.48 5.97
CA HIS A 468 12.42 21.38 5.69
C HIS A 468 11.59 21.48 6.97
N HIS A 469 11.98 20.73 8.00
CA HIS A 469 11.32 20.75 9.31
C HIS A 469 11.47 22.09 10.03
N GLU A 470 12.63 22.75 9.91
CA GLU A 470 12.89 24.08 10.46
C GLU A 470 11.95 25.13 9.83
N LEU A 471 11.83 25.14 8.50
CA LEU A 471 10.92 26.06 7.81
C LEU A 471 9.48 25.89 8.30
N ARG A 472 9.06 24.65 8.46
CA ARG A 472 7.71 24.29 8.90
C ARG A 472 7.46 24.59 10.38
N GLY A 473 8.45 24.43 11.24
CA GLY A 473 8.30 24.51 12.70
C GLY A 473 8.00 23.17 13.37
N THR A 474 8.60 22.09 12.87
CA THR A 474 8.44 20.74 13.43
C THR A 474 9.80 20.06 13.57
N THR A 475 9.81 18.84 14.09
CA THR A 475 11.00 17.97 14.13
C THR A 475 10.73 16.66 13.41
N PRO A 476 11.76 16.03 12.81
CA PRO A 476 11.63 14.69 12.24
C PRO A 476 11.20 13.69 13.34
N LYS A 477 10.12 12.94 13.09
CA LYS A 477 9.64 11.90 14.02
C LYS A 477 10.15 10.50 13.69
N LYS A 478 10.44 10.27 12.41
CA LYS A 478 10.94 9.02 11.84
C LYS A 478 11.88 9.36 10.67
N ARG A 479 12.65 8.40 10.16
CA ARG A 479 13.48 8.66 8.98
C ARG A 479 12.58 8.82 7.75
N GLU A 480 12.94 9.73 6.85
CA GLU A 480 12.41 9.74 5.48
C GLU A 480 13.05 8.59 4.70
N ARG A 481 12.29 7.91 3.82
CA ARG A 481 12.82 6.78 3.06
C ARG A 481 12.72 7.04 1.56
N ILE A 482 13.84 6.90 0.86
CA ILE A 482 13.92 7.06 -0.60
C ILE A 482 14.33 5.72 -1.22
N VAL A 483 13.49 5.21 -2.12
CA VAL A 483 13.68 3.92 -2.80
C VAL A 483 13.90 4.19 -4.28
N CYS A 484 15.04 3.73 -4.79
CA CYS A 484 15.28 3.73 -6.23
C CYS A 484 14.50 2.58 -6.87
N ASP A 485 13.88 2.83 -8.02
CA ASP A 485 13.02 1.88 -8.71
C ASP A 485 13.22 2.02 -10.23
N GLU A 486 13.07 0.91 -10.95
CA GLU A 486 13.04 0.92 -12.41
C GLU A 486 11.87 1.76 -12.95
N GLN A 487 10.72 1.64 -12.30
CA GLN A 487 9.48 2.29 -12.71
C GLN A 487 8.67 2.72 -11.47
N PRO A 488 8.74 4.01 -11.11
CA PRO A 488 7.73 4.65 -10.29
C PRO A 488 6.35 4.54 -10.97
N SER A 489 5.29 4.34 -10.19
CA SER A 489 3.94 4.12 -10.75
C SER A 489 3.33 5.37 -11.40
N VAL A 490 3.80 6.56 -11.02
CA VAL A 490 3.38 7.86 -11.56
C VAL A 490 4.58 8.80 -11.56
N GLY A 491 4.75 9.54 -12.66
CA GLY A 491 5.80 10.57 -12.76
C GLY A 491 7.21 10.00 -12.75
N TYR A 492 8.20 10.90 -12.65
CA TYR A 492 9.61 10.55 -12.53
C TYR A 492 10.03 10.31 -11.06
N MET A 493 9.46 11.08 -10.15
CA MET A 493 9.56 10.88 -8.71
C MET A 493 8.18 11.05 -8.11
N ARG A 494 7.90 10.34 -7.03
CA ARG A 494 6.65 10.51 -6.30
C ARG A 494 6.77 10.19 -4.82
N LYS A 495 5.94 10.87 -4.07
CA LYS A 495 5.42 10.45 -2.77
C LYS A 495 4.47 9.25 -2.91
N ASN A 496 4.62 8.22 -2.07
CA ASN A 496 3.65 7.12 -2.05
C ASN A 496 2.27 7.65 -1.62
N ILE A 497 1.22 7.34 -2.39
CA ILE A 497 -0.18 7.61 -2.05
C ILE A 497 -0.79 6.23 -1.81
N PRO A 498 -1.39 5.96 -0.64
CA PRO A 498 -2.05 4.67 -0.42
C PRO A 498 -3.13 4.48 -1.48
N PHE A 499 -2.91 3.55 -2.41
CA PHE A 499 -3.96 3.09 -3.31
C PHE A 499 -4.94 2.26 -2.50
N GLU A 500 -6.14 2.80 -2.26
CA GLU A 500 -7.18 2.21 -1.42
C GLU A 500 -7.72 0.85 -1.90
N ASN A 501 -7.32 0.35 -3.08
CA ASN A 501 -7.98 -0.79 -3.72
C ASN A 501 -7.12 -2.04 -3.95
N PHE A 502 -5.87 -2.11 -3.50
CA PHE A 502 -5.08 -3.35 -3.55
C PHE A 502 -4.17 -3.49 -2.33
N SER A 503 -4.78 -3.88 -1.21
CA SER A 503 -4.06 -4.35 -0.03
C SER A 503 -3.17 -5.55 -0.40
N CYS A 504 -1.97 -5.62 0.17
CA CYS A 504 -1.22 -6.86 0.26
C CYS A 504 -1.77 -7.60 1.49
N SER A 505 -2.68 -8.53 1.27
CA SER A 505 -3.65 -9.07 2.23
C SER A 505 -3.08 -10.03 3.27
N ILE A 506 -1.79 -9.93 3.58
CA ILE A 506 -1.19 -10.64 4.71
C ILE A 506 -0.87 -9.68 5.87
N VAL A 507 -0.63 -8.40 5.59
CA VAL A 507 -0.74 -7.32 6.57
C VAL A 507 -1.04 -6.09 5.75
N SER A 508 -2.09 -5.36 6.11
CA SER A 508 -2.21 -3.94 5.83
C SER A 508 -0.81 -3.32 5.82
N THR A 509 -0.30 -2.95 4.64
CA THR A 509 0.95 -2.20 4.50
C THR A 509 0.69 -0.78 5.01
N THR A 510 0.27 -0.64 6.27
CA THR A 510 0.00 0.62 6.95
C THR A 510 1.27 1.08 7.65
N VAL A 511 2.34 1.28 6.88
CA VAL A 511 2.95 2.60 6.98
C VAL A 511 2.32 3.43 5.86
N SER A 512 0.99 3.55 5.89
CA SER A 512 0.20 4.33 4.94
C SER A 512 0.21 5.80 5.35
N ASP A 513 1.36 6.29 5.78
CA ASP A 513 1.58 7.72 5.75
C ASP A 513 1.79 8.02 4.27
N SER A 514 0.80 8.64 3.62
CA SER A 514 0.99 9.26 2.31
C SER A 514 2.32 9.98 2.37
N GLY A 515 3.35 9.54 1.64
CA GLY A 515 4.72 9.89 2.04
C GLY A 515 5.77 8.85 1.77
N TYR A 516 5.46 7.62 2.17
CA TYR A 516 6.49 6.71 2.64
C TYR A 516 6.38 5.34 1.96
N PRO A 517 7.41 4.87 1.24
CA PRO A 517 8.62 5.61 0.84
C PRO A 517 8.36 6.66 -0.26
N ILE A 518 9.30 7.58 -0.44
CA ILE A 518 9.48 8.33 -1.69
C ILE A 518 10.13 7.40 -2.71
N VAL A 519 9.58 7.34 -3.92
CA VAL A 519 10.08 6.47 -5.00
C VAL A 519 10.69 7.33 -6.10
N THR A 520 11.88 6.96 -6.56
CA THR A 520 12.64 7.66 -7.60
C THR A 520 13.22 6.69 -8.62
N HIS A 521 13.57 7.16 -9.81
CA HIS A 521 14.17 6.32 -10.84
C HIS A 521 15.60 5.85 -10.48
N LEU A 522 16.05 4.74 -11.09
CA LEU A 522 17.39 4.18 -10.89
C LEU A 522 18.55 5.09 -11.33
N ASP A 523 18.32 6.11 -12.15
CA ASP A 523 19.38 6.98 -12.67
C ASP A 523 20.06 7.83 -11.57
N VAL A 524 19.33 8.17 -10.50
CA VAL A 524 19.92 8.83 -9.32
C VAL A 524 20.79 7.89 -8.47
N SER A 525 20.81 6.59 -8.79
CA SER A 525 21.67 5.60 -8.14
C SER A 525 22.95 5.29 -8.92
N ASP A 526 23.17 5.85 -10.11
CA ASP A 526 24.42 5.62 -10.86
C ASP A 526 25.56 6.47 -10.29
N PRO A 527 26.65 5.89 -9.73
CA PRO A 527 27.78 6.65 -9.19
C PRO A 527 28.50 7.53 -10.22
N ASN A 528 28.32 7.27 -11.52
CA ASN A 528 28.87 8.10 -12.60
C ASN A 528 27.87 9.16 -13.11
N GLY A 529 26.63 9.13 -12.63
CA GLY A 529 25.57 10.05 -13.00
C GLY A 529 25.72 11.42 -12.33
N ASN A 530 25.36 12.48 -13.04
CA ASN A 530 25.35 13.85 -12.48
C ASN A 530 24.36 14.03 -11.32
N GLY A 531 23.35 13.16 -11.23
CA GLY A 531 22.32 13.17 -10.19
C GLY A 531 22.55 12.15 -9.08
N PHE A 532 23.76 11.59 -8.95
CA PHE A 532 24.02 10.53 -7.96
C PHE A 532 23.72 11.00 -6.53
N LEU A 533 22.80 10.30 -5.87
CA LEU A 533 22.28 10.67 -4.56
C LEU A 533 23.31 10.55 -3.43
N LEU A 534 24.45 9.88 -3.63
CA LEU A 534 25.53 9.79 -2.63
C LEU A 534 26.79 10.60 -3.01
N ASN A 535 26.66 11.58 -3.90
CA ASN A 535 27.76 12.50 -4.23
C ASN A 535 27.65 13.80 -3.41
N GLY A 536 28.14 13.79 -2.17
CA GLY A 536 28.10 14.95 -1.26
C GLY A 536 28.57 16.28 -1.90
N PRO A 537 29.78 16.36 -2.49
CA PRO A 537 30.27 17.60 -3.10
C PRO A 537 29.42 18.12 -4.27
N ALA A 538 28.83 17.22 -5.06
CA ALA A 538 27.93 17.63 -6.14
C ALA A 538 26.59 18.14 -5.60
N LEU A 539 26.06 17.48 -4.56
CA LEU A 539 24.83 17.87 -3.88
C LEU A 539 24.96 19.23 -3.17
N GLU A 540 26.07 19.49 -2.49
CA GLU A 540 26.34 20.80 -1.89
C GLU A 540 26.36 21.94 -2.92
N ARG A 541 26.91 21.67 -4.11
CA ARG A 541 27.05 22.69 -5.16
C ARG A 541 25.76 22.93 -5.94
N ASN A 542 25.03 21.86 -6.25
CA ASN A 542 23.93 21.88 -7.23
C ASN A 542 22.56 21.63 -6.60
N GLY A 543 22.51 21.01 -5.42
CA GLY A 543 21.31 20.45 -4.82
C GLY A 543 20.69 19.31 -5.64
N SER A 544 19.51 18.87 -5.21
CA SER A 544 18.66 17.94 -5.97
C SER A 544 17.23 18.43 -5.94
N TRP A 545 16.84 19.23 -6.94
CA TRP A 545 15.53 19.89 -6.97
C TRP A 545 14.38 18.91 -6.77
N GLY A 546 14.40 17.80 -7.52
CA GLY A 546 13.32 16.84 -7.48
C GLY A 546 13.24 16.07 -6.16
N LEU A 547 14.36 15.64 -5.56
CA LEU A 547 14.30 14.96 -4.26
C LEU A 547 13.93 15.93 -3.12
N PHE A 548 14.38 17.19 -3.18
CA PHE A 548 13.98 18.21 -2.22
C PHE A 548 12.48 18.50 -2.35
N HIS A 549 11.96 18.53 -3.57
CA HIS A 549 10.54 18.66 -3.86
C HIS A 549 9.72 17.50 -3.25
N GLU A 550 10.12 16.24 -3.44
CA GLU A 550 9.41 15.12 -2.82
C GLU A 550 9.41 15.19 -1.27
N LEU A 551 10.53 15.57 -0.66
CA LEU A 551 10.60 15.82 0.79
C LEU A 551 9.69 16.98 1.21
N GLY A 552 9.58 18.01 0.38
CA GLY A 552 8.65 19.13 0.57
C GLY A 552 7.18 18.73 0.63
N HIS A 553 6.76 17.68 -0.11
CA HIS A 553 5.38 17.20 -0.03
C HIS A 553 5.02 16.65 1.36
N ASN A 554 6.00 16.20 2.16
CA ASN A 554 5.77 15.80 3.55
C ASN A 554 5.59 17.00 4.49
N MET A 555 5.99 18.18 4.04
CA MET A 555 5.84 19.42 4.80
C MET A 555 4.49 20.09 4.59
N GLN A 556 3.77 19.82 3.50
CA GLN A 556 2.48 20.46 3.21
C GLN A 556 1.39 20.22 4.27
N ARG A 557 0.47 21.17 4.38
CA ARG A 557 -0.76 21.10 5.17
C ARG A 557 -1.92 21.70 4.39
N ASP A 558 -3.11 21.19 4.67
CA ASP A 558 -4.35 21.62 4.03
C ASP A 558 -4.67 23.10 4.25
N TRP A 559 -4.34 23.66 5.41
CA TRP A 559 -4.72 25.04 5.76
C TRP A 559 -3.89 26.13 5.06
N TRP A 560 -2.82 25.78 4.34
CA TRP A 560 -2.11 26.72 3.43
C TRP A 560 -1.98 26.20 1.99
N THR A 561 -2.36 24.94 1.74
CA THR A 561 -2.33 24.33 0.41
C THR A 561 -3.77 24.22 -0.10
N PHE A 562 -4.06 24.96 -1.18
CA PHE A 562 -5.38 25.04 -1.80
C PHE A 562 -5.36 24.50 -3.23
N ALA A 563 -6.53 24.32 -3.86
CA ALA A 563 -6.60 23.69 -5.17
C ALA A 563 -5.73 24.41 -6.22
N GLY A 564 -4.94 23.63 -6.97
CA GLY A 564 -3.96 24.14 -7.94
C GLY A 564 -2.58 24.47 -7.36
N THR A 565 -2.37 24.35 -6.04
CA THR A 565 -1.08 24.71 -5.39
C THR A 565 -0.32 23.57 -4.75
N ILE A 566 -0.76 22.32 -4.94
CA ILE A 566 -0.04 21.13 -4.43
C ILE A 566 1.39 21.09 -4.99
N GLU A 567 1.58 21.39 -6.28
CA GLU A 567 2.90 21.48 -6.92
C GLU A 567 3.60 22.83 -6.74
N VAL A 568 3.03 23.72 -5.93
CA VAL A 568 3.53 25.09 -5.70
C VAL A 568 4.04 25.26 -4.28
N THR A 569 3.19 24.99 -3.28
CA THR A 569 3.57 25.21 -1.87
C THR A 569 4.66 24.24 -1.42
N VAL A 570 4.76 23.06 -2.04
CA VAL A 570 5.90 22.14 -1.92
C VAL A 570 7.23 22.85 -2.25
N ASN A 571 7.25 23.65 -3.32
CA ASN A 571 8.45 24.31 -3.80
C ASN A 571 8.90 25.49 -2.94
N ILE A 572 8.09 25.94 -1.97
CA ILE A 572 8.54 26.87 -0.93
C ILE A 572 9.63 26.19 -0.08
N PHE A 573 9.42 24.93 0.28
CA PHE A 573 10.39 24.14 1.04
C PHE A 573 11.61 23.79 0.19
N THR A 574 11.40 23.44 -1.09
CA THR A 574 12.49 23.21 -2.05
C THR A 574 13.40 24.43 -2.18
N LEU A 575 12.82 25.61 -2.41
CA LEU A 575 13.59 26.86 -2.52
C LEU A 575 14.31 27.22 -1.22
N HIS A 576 13.68 26.97 -0.07
CA HIS A 576 14.32 27.18 1.23
C HIS A 576 15.56 26.28 1.37
N ALA A 577 15.43 24.97 1.16
CA ALA A 577 16.54 24.04 1.28
C ALA A 577 17.66 24.33 0.26
N MET A 578 17.31 24.66 -0.99
CA MET A 578 18.29 25.11 -1.99
C MET A 578 19.08 26.33 -1.53
N HIS A 579 18.43 27.26 -0.82
CA HIS A 579 19.08 28.46 -0.33
C HIS A 579 19.92 28.22 0.93
N THR A 580 19.37 27.53 1.93
CA THR A 580 20.00 27.40 3.24
C THR A 580 21.06 26.32 3.25
N VAL A 581 20.89 25.24 2.47
CA VAL A 581 21.81 24.10 2.41
C VAL A 581 22.80 24.22 1.26
N CYS A 582 22.34 24.59 0.06
CA CYS A 582 23.21 24.67 -1.14
C CYS A 582 23.69 26.09 -1.46
N HIS A 583 23.29 27.10 -0.68
CA HIS A 583 23.62 28.52 -0.90
C HIS A 583 23.18 29.08 -2.27
N LEU A 584 22.18 28.45 -2.90
CA LEU A 584 21.60 28.88 -4.17
C LEU A 584 20.45 29.85 -3.92
N ARG A 585 20.60 31.10 -4.34
CA ARG A 585 19.59 32.14 -4.12
C ARG A 585 18.28 31.76 -4.84
N PRO A 586 17.13 31.71 -4.15
CA PRO A 586 15.84 31.28 -4.72
C PRO A 586 15.49 32.00 -6.01
N TRP A 587 15.60 33.32 -6.00
CA TRP A 587 15.26 34.16 -7.14
C TRP A 587 16.13 33.90 -8.37
N LEU A 588 17.38 33.46 -8.19
CA LEU A 588 18.34 33.21 -9.29
C LEU A 588 18.42 31.73 -9.66
N HIS A 589 17.66 30.87 -8.98
CA HIS A 589 17.71 29.43 -9.21
C HIS A 589 17.23 29.10 -10.63
N SER A 590 17.94 28.21 -11.32
CA SER A 590 17.72 27.90 -12.74
C SER A 590 16.29 27.42 -13.02
N TRP A 591 15.72 26.60 -12.14
CA TRP A 591 14.34 26.13 -12.27
C TRP A 591 13.33 27.28 -12.32
N LEU A 592 13.44 28.26 -11.41
CA LEU A 592 12.55 29.42 -11.39
C LEU A 592 12.83 30.35 -12.59
N GLN A 593 14.10 30.55 -12.94
CA GLN A 593 14.49 31.40 -14.06
C GLN A 593 14.04 30.85 -15.42
N ASN A 594 13.92 29.53 -15.58
CA ASN A 594 13.36 28.93 -16.80
C ASN A 594 11.90 29.33 -17.03
N GLU A 595 11.16 29.67 -15.97
CA GLU A 595 9.76 30.08 -16.03
C GLU A 595 9.57 31.59 -16.24
N ILE A 596 10.65 32.39 -16.23
CA ILE A 596 10.56 33.86 -16.22
C ILE A 596 9.85 34.43 -17.46
N THR A 597 10.07 33.84 -18.63
CA THR A 597 9.45 34.29 -19.89
C THR A 597 7.94 34.05 -19.87
N ILE A 598 7.53 32.92 -19.31
CA ILE A 598 6.12 32.54 -19.17
C ILE A 598 5.45 33.46 -18.14
N ALA A 599 6.11 33.72 -17.00
CA ALA A 599 5.62 34.64 -15.98
C ALA A 599 5.47 36.08 -16.50
N LYS A 600 6.44 36.59 -17.28
CA LYS A 600 6.35 37.91 -17.90
C LYS A 600 5.13 38.05 -18.81
N LYS A 601 4.92 37.07 -19.69
CA LYS A 601 3.76 37.02 -20.59
C LYS A 601 2.44 36.92 -19.81
N TYR A 602 2.43 36.22 -18.68
CA TYR A 602 1.27 36.13 -17.80
C TYR A 602 0.90 37.49 -17.18
N ILE A 603 1.89 38.26 -16.72
CA ILE A 603 1.69 39.63 -16.22
C ILE A 603 1.15 40.54 -17.34
N GLU A 604 1.72 40.49 -18.54
CA GLU A 604 1.25 41.27 -19.70
C GLU A 604 -0.20 40.95 -20.09
N ASN A 605 -0.64 39.70 -19.88
CA ASN A 605 -1.99 39.24 -20.18
C ASN A 605 -3.00 39.47 -19.03
N GLY A 606 -2.63 40.24 -18.00
CA GLY A 606 -3.54 40.70 -16.95
C GLY A 606 -3.66 39.79 -15.72
N SER A 607 -2.73 38.85 -15.53
CA SER A 607 -2.65 37.92 -14.39
C SER A 607 -3.98 37.25 -14.00
N LYS A 608 -4.57 36.45 -14.88
CA LYS A 608 -5.83 35.76 -14.54
C LYS A 608 -5.57 34.63 -13.54
N PHE A 609 -6.38 34.55 -12.48
CA PHE A 609 -6.19 33.55 -11.42
C PHE A 609 -6.29 32.10 -11.89
N ASN A 610 -7.18 31.79 -12.85
CA ASN A 610 -7.30 30.42 -13.34
C ASN A 610 -6.04 29.98 -14.11
N GLU A 611 -5.44 30.87 -14.89
CA GLU A 611 -4.16 30.60 -15.59
C GLU A 611 -3.01 30.44 -14.57
N TRP A 612 -3.04 31.20 -13.46
CA TRP A 612 -2.09 31.07 -12.36
C TRP A 612 -2.14 29.69 -11.71
N LYS A 613 -3.35 29.19 -11.39
CA LYS A 613 -3.56 27.89 -10.73
C LYS A 613 -3.16 26.70 -11.59
N GLU A 614 -3.16 26.85 -12.90
CA GLU A 614 -2.79 25.78 -13.84
C GLU A 614 -1.28 25.75 -14.12
N SER A 615 -0.51 26.73 -13.63
CA SER A 615 0.92 26.86 -13.91
C SER A 615 1.74 26.99 -12.62
N PRO A 616 2.29 25.88 -12.11
CA PRO A 616 3.10 25.89 -10.89
C PRO A 616 4.31 26.82 -10.96
N GLY A 617 4.92 26.93 -12.14
CA GLY A 617 6.04 27.83 -12.42
C GLY A 617 5.68 29.30 -12.21
N ILE A 618 4.57 29.76 -12.79
CA ILE A 618 4.03 31.12 -12.54
C ILE A 618 3.69 31.29 -11.07
N ALA A 619 2.99 30.30 -10.50
CA ALA A 619 2.48 30.38 -9.15
C ALA A 619 3.57 30.49 -8.08
N LEU A 620 4.74 29.88 -8.31
CA LEU A 620 5.85 29.92 -7.38
C LEU A 620 6.46 31.33 -7.22
N PHE A 621 6.37 32.20 -8.24
CA PHE A 621 7.01 33.51 -8.22
C PHE A 621 6.55 34.39 -7.05
N VAL A 622 5.25 34.41 -6.71
CA VAL A 622 4.78 35.22 -5.57
C VAL A 622 5.43 34.79 -4.26
N TYR A 623 5.64 33.49 -4.04
CA TYR A 623 6.30 32.98 -2.86
C TYR A 623 7.81 33.23 -2.88
N ALA A 624 8.46 33.08 -4.04
CA ALA A 624 9.87 33.41 -4.22
C ALA A 624 10.13 34.92 -4.01
N GLN A 625 9.19 35.77 -4.40
CA GLN A 625 9.26 37.22 -4.22
C GLN A 625 9.12 37.57 -2.74
N LEU A 626 8.17 36.97 -2.02
CA LEU A 626 8.09 37.10 -0.56
C LEU A 626 9.40 36.68 0.12
N ALA A 627 10.03 35.59 -0.33
CA ALA A 627 11.28 35.10 0.27
C ALA A 627 12.45 36.04 -0.03
N ARG A 628 12.48 36.64 -1.23
CA ARG A 628 13.46 37.65 -1.63
C ARG A 628 13.33 38.94 -0.81
N GLU A 629 12.11 39.44 -0.63
CA GLU A 629 11.86 40.75 0.01
C GLU A 629 11.87 40.67 1.54
N TYR A 630 11.33 39.60 2.12
CA TYR A 630 11.12 39.49 3.57
C TYR A 630 11.95 38.39 4.24
N GLY A 631 12.66 37.57 3.47
CA GLY A 631 13.52 36.52 4.02
C GLY A 631 12.78 35.32 4.63
N TRP A 632 13.54 34.26 4.91
CA TRP A 632 13.00 32.98 5.39
C TRP A 632 12.56 33.01 6.85
N ASP A 633 13.05 33.92 7.68
CA ASP A 633 12.64 34.02 9.09
C ASP A 633 11.17 34.41 9.23
N ASN A 634 10.66 35.26 8.32
CA ASN A 634 9.24 35.57 8.26
C ASN A 634 8.41 34.38 7.78
N PHE A 635 8.90 33.61 6.81
CA PHE A 635 8.24 32.34 6.43
C PHE A 635 8.18 31.35 7.58
N LYS A 636 9.30 31.17 8.31
CA LYS A 636 9.36 30.33 9.51
C LYS A 636 8.30 30.78 10.51
N ALA A 637 8.27 32.07 10.86
CA ALA A 637 7.28 32.60 11.79
C ALA A 637 5.83 32.34 11.34
N VAL A 638 5.53 32.54 10.04
CA VAL A 638 4.20 32.23 9.47
C VAL A 638 3.87 30.75 9.59
N PHE A 639 4.73 29.84 9.12
CA PHE A 639 4.45 28.40 9.18
C PHE A 639 4.34 27.89 10.62
N HIS A 640 5.20 28.37 11.52
CA HIS A 640 5.15 28.03 12.94
C HIS A 640 3.82 28.50 13.56
N GLN A 641 3.34 29.69 13.20
CA GLN A 641 2.02 30.16 13.62
C GLN A 641 0.90 29.25 13.10
N TYR A 642 0.97 28.77 11.86
CA TYR A 642 0.00 27.80 11.34
C TYR A 642 0.04 26.47 12.09
N GLU A 643 1.22 25.90 12.36
CA GLU A 643 1.34 24.64 13.12
C GLU A 643 0.84 24.79 14.57
N GLN A 644 0.99 25.98 15.17
CA GLN A 644 0.49 26.29 16.51
C GLN A 644 -1.03 26.52 16.54
N THR A 645 -1.56 27.24 15.55
CA THR A 645 -2.97 27.67 15.53
C THR A 645 -3.91 26.68 14.86
N GLN A 646 -3.40 25.88 13.91
CA GLN A 646 -4.13 24.88 13.13
C GLN A 646 -5.53 25.37 12.73
N PRO A 647 -5.60 26.45 11.93
CA PRO A 647 -6.86 27.13 11.67
C PRO A 647 -7.82 26.21 10.93
N ASP A 648 -9.07 26.20 11.38
CA ASP A 648 -10.16 25.49 10.73
C ASP A 648 -10.65 26.32 9.53
N LEU A 649 -10.26 25.92 8.33
CA LEU A 649 -10.54 26.62 7.07
C LEU A 649 -11.29 25.66 6.14
N HIS A 650 -12.46 26.06 5.68
CA HIS A 650 -13.41 25.17 5.01
C HIS A 650 -13.37 25.27 3.48
N ASN A 651 -12.71 26.28 2.92
CA ASN A 651 -12.60 26.47 1.47
C ASN A 651 -11.31 27.20 1.05
N ASP A 652 -11.03 27.18 -0.25
CA ASP A 652 -9.81 27.79 -0.82
C ASP A 652 -9.73 29.31 -0.62
N GLN A 653 -10.87 30.02 -0.63
CA GLN A 653 -10.87 31.47 -0.43
C GLN A 653 -10.42 31.84 0.99
N GLU A 654 -10.91 31.11 1.99
CA GLU A 654 -10.48 31.26 3.39
C GLU A 654 -8.98 30.98 3.56
N LYS A 655 -8.44 29.95 2.89
CA LYS A 655 -7.00 29.64 2.88
C LYS A 655 -6.16 30.77 2.30
N MET A 656 -6.57 31.32 1.16
CA MET A 656 -5.88 32.45 0.53
C MET A 656 -5.93 33.70 1.40
N ASP A 657 -7.12 34.08 1.88
CA ASP A 657 -7.30 35.24 2.76
C ASP A 657 -6.47 35.13 4.04
N ARG A 658 -6.48 33.94 4.66
CA ARG A 658 -5.68 33.66 5.85
C ARG A 658 -4.19 33.76 5.58
N TRP A 659 -3.71 33.27 4.43
CA TRP A 659 -2.31 33.41 4.02
C TRP A 659 -1.90 34.88 3.89
N ILE A 660 -2.68 35.67 3.15
CA ILE A 660 -2.43 37.10 2.93
C ILE A 660 -2.42 37.85 4.26
N GLU A 661 -3.42 37.62 5.12
CA GLU A 661 -3.52 38.28 6.41
C GLU A 661 -2.35 37.92 7.34
N THR A 662 -2.07 36.63 7.49
CA THR A 662 -1.03 36.13 8.39
C THR A 662 0.33 36.66 7.98
N PHE A 663 0.68 36.59 6.70
CA PHE A 663 1.97 37.06 6.20
C PHE A 663 2.08 38.59 6.30
N SER A 664 1.02 39.33 5.95
CA SER A 664 0.99 40.80 6.05
C SER A 664 1.22 41.28 7.49
N ARG A 665 0.56 40.63 8.46
CA ARG A 665 0.75 40.92 9.88
C ARG A 665 2.16 40.58 10.36
N GLN A 666 2.72 39.47 9.88
CA GLN A 666 4.08 39.05 10.24
C GLN A 666 5.13 40.07 9.76
N VAL A 667 5.01 40.59 8.54
CA VAL A 667 5.98 41.55 7.99
C VAL A 667 5.67 43.00 8.34
N GLY A 668 4.49 43.28 8.89
CA GLY A 668 4.05 44.63 9.27
C GLY A 668 3.58 45.51 8.10
N TYR A 669 3.37 44.93 6.91
CA TYR A 669 2.94 45.64 5.70
C TYR A 669 1.71 44.98 5.08
N ASN A 670 0.85 45.78 4.47
CA ASN A 670 -0.27 45.30 3.67
C ASN A 670 0.22 44.74 2.33
N LEU A 671 0.15 43.42 2.16
CA LEU A 671 0.59 42.73 0.95
C LEU A 671 -0.53 42.53 -0.09
N ILE A 672 -1.75 43.01 0.15
CA ILE A 672 -2.87 42.87 -0.80
C ILE A 672 -2.50 43.32 -2.23
N PRO A 673 -1.80 44.46 -2.44
CA PRO A 673 -1.40 44.86 -3.79
C PRO A 673 -0.52 43.83 -4.51
N LEU A 674 0.41 43.20 -3.79
CA LEU A 674 1.26 42.12 -4.33
C LEU A 674 0.43 40.91 -4.77
N PHE A 675 -0.48 40.43 -3.91
CA PHE A 675 -1.30 39.27 -4.24
C PHE A 675 -2.27 39.57 -5.39
N LYS A 676 -2.86 40.78 -5.43
CA LYS A 676 -3.70 41.22 -6.57
C LYS A 676 -2.90 41.37 -7.87
N PHE A 677 -1.65 41.82 -7.80
CA PHE A 677 -0.75 41.88 -8.96
C PHE A 677 -0.55 40.49 -9.60
N TRP A 678 -0.39 39.46 -8.76
CA TRP A 678 -0.34 38.05 -9.18
C TRP A 678 -1.72 37.40 -9.42
N GLY A 679 -2.82 38.17 -9.36
CA GLY A 679 -4.15 37.70 -9.72
C GLY A 679 -4.94 37.02 -8.60
N PHE A 680 -4.49 37.03 -7.34
CA PHE A 680 -5.24 36.41 -6.24
C PHE A 680 -6.60 37.10 -6.02
N PRO A 681 -7.68 36.32 -5.79
CA PRO A 681 -8.91 36.86 -5.24
C PRO A 681 -8.73 37.18 -3.75
N VAL A 682 -9.14 38.39 -3.35
CA VAL A 682 -9.04 38.87 -1.96
C VAL A 682 -10.43 39.30 -1.50
N SER A 683 -10.89 38.78 -0.36
CA SER A 683 -12.20 39.16 0.18
C SER A 683 -12.21 40.56 0.78
N GLN A 684 -13.40 41.15 0.88
CA GLN A 684 -13.57 42.46 1.52
C GLN A 684 -13.15 42.43 3.00
N SER A 685 -13.39 41.33 3.70
CA SER A 685 -12.95 41.14 5.08
C SER A 685 -11.44 41.26 5.24
N THR A 686 -10.65 40.67 4.31
CA THR A 686 -9.19 40.77 4.33
C THR A 686 -8.71 42.20 4.06
N ILE A 687 -9.36 42.89 3.11
CA ILE A 687 -9.10 44.31 2.82
C ILE A 687 -9.32 45.16 4.07
N ASP A 688 -10.45 44.99 4.73
CA ASP A 688 -10.79 45.75 5.94
C ASP A 688 -9.85 45.42 7.11
N ALA A 689 -9.44 44.15 7.25
CA ALA A 689 -8.54 43.68 8.30
C ALA A 689 -7.11 44.22 8.20
N LEU A 690 -6.65 44.55 6.99
CA LEU A 690 -5.30 45.04 6.71
C LEU A 690 -5.23 46.54 6.38
N ARG A 691 -6.37 47.25 6.35
CA ARG A 691 -6.47 48.67 5.92
C ARG A 691 -5.57 49.66 6.67
N ASN A 692 -5.20 49.33 7.91
CA ASN A 692 -4.39 50.19 8.77
C ASN A 692 -2.88 49.91 8.66
N LEU A 693 -2.47 48.87 7.93
CA LEU A 693 -1.06 48.61 7.67
C LEU A 693 -0.60 49.43 6.47
N GLU A 694 0.65 49.91 6.53
CA GLU A 694 1.29 50.56 5.40
C GLU A 694 1.45 49.58 4.25
N ILE A 695 1.25 50.04 3.03
CA ILE A 695 1.38 49.20 1.84
C ILE A 695 2.86 48.93 1.56
N ALA A 696 3.17 47.66 1.30
CA ALA A 696 4.52 47.25 0.95
C ALA A 696 4.99 47.95 -0.34
N MET A 697 6.12 48.65 -0.28
CA MET A 697 6.80 49.15 -1.48
C MET A 697 7.80 48.10 -1.97
N ILE A 698 7.38 47.30 -2.95
CA ILE A 698 8.26 46.31 -3.60
C ILE A 698 8.65 46.85 -4.96
N VAL A 699 9.95 46.79 -5.27
CA VAL A 699 10.50 47.24 -6.56
C VAL A 699 11.29 46.09 -7.16
N ASP A 700 10.75 45.50 -8.23
CA ASP A 700 11.42 44.44 -8.98
C ASP A 700 11.02 44.43 -10.45
N GLU A 701 11.64 43.53 -11.21
CA GLU A 701 11.47 43.44 -12.65
C GLU A 701 10.04 43.12 -13.11
N PHE A 702 9.19 42.55 -12.26
CA PHE A 702 7.80 42.26 -12.62
C PHE A 702 6.92 43.49 -12.35
N ILE A 703 7.07 44.12 -11.18
CA ILE A 703 6.30 45.31 -10.83
C ILE A 703 6.64 46.48 -11.77
N GLU A 704 7.92 46.63 -12.15
CA GLU A 704 8.35 47.64 -13.13
C GLU A 704 7.73 47.44 -14.52
N MET A 705 7.34 46.22 -14.88
CA MET A 705 6.69 45.93 -16.18
C MET A 705 5.23 46.34 -16.23
N ALA A 706 4.53 46.39 -15.10
CA ALA A 706 3.13 46.76 -15.01
C ALA A 706 2.82 47.53 -13.71
N PRO A 707 3.47 48.69 -13.49
CA PRO A 707 3.36 49.44 -12.24
C PRO A 707 1.94 49.92 -11.96
N GLU A 708 1.14 50.16 -13.01
CA GLU A 708 -0.27 50.54 -12.91
C GLU A 708 -1.16 49.47 -12.26
N ARG A 709 -0.69 48.21 -12.19
CA ARG A 709 -1.38 47.09 -11.56
C ARG A 709 -1.00 46.90 -10.10
N TYR A 710 0.13 47.46 -9.67
CA TYR A 710 0.57 47.49 -8.28
C TYR A 710 0.07 48.79 -7.62
N GLN A 711 -1.24 48.92 -7.44
CA GLN A 711 -1.83 50.13 -6.87
C GLN A 711 -1.77 50.10 -5.34
N ILE A 712 -1.14 51.13 -4.80
CA ILE A 712 -1.17 51.56 -3.39
C ILE A 712 -2.57 52.09 -3.07
#